data_AF-A0AAN5D0D5-F1
#
_entry.id   AF-A0AAN5D0D5-F1
#
_cell.length_a   1.000
_cell.length_b   1.000
_cell.length_c   1.000
_cell.angle_alpha   90.00
_cell.angle_beta   90.00
_cell.angle_gamma   90.00
#
_symmetry.space_group_name_H-M   'P 1'
#
loop_
_entity.id
_entity.type
_entity.pdbx_description
1 polymer ?
#
loop_
_entity_poly.entity_id
_entity_poly.type
_entity_poly.pdbx_seq_one_letter_code
_entity_poly.pdbx_strand_id
1 'polypeptide(L)'
;HQVQTMASEGSSHAMSSSQRGESSSALRPLTSEGDGLRSASGMAYGSEMGYSESSISQSRTAPSSIGHGRDDIRAERHRTIRVNMTDDDLATDDDARVYIWGTRICVADVQKAFRDFITTWRAADLDEDEAMMHLPSERRQEVDTASPLYLEKLYEIDQTEIPILNVNLGHVKNFSEPLYRKIIAYPAEVIPYLDMTINEIYLEKFQRKLATPIELRPFNADKTRNMRSLNPGDIDQLITITGMVTRTSMLIPEMRQGFFRCTQCHHSIENEVDHGRIEDPSVCPNCSNTYSFSLIHNRSMYLDKQIIKLQESPDDMPSGQTPHTVTVFAHGALAETVQPGDRVTLTGIFRAQAVRSNPKQRALNSVYRSNIDALHFRKTDKQRLHQDNGENLTDARIAQIKRLAEREDVVDALASAIAPSIFEHSDVKRGLLCLLFGGTPKDDKNEKTKLRSEINILLCGDPGTSKSQLLQYVYQLLPRSQYTSGKGSSAVGLTASVSRDPDTKQLVLQTGALVLADKGVCCIDEFDKMSESARSVLHEVMEQQTLSIAKAGIICQLNARASLLAAANPVDSKWNTSKTIVENMDLPHTLLSRFDLIFLLVDPHDEDNDRRLANHLVSLYYQTNAERAEEDLDMALLRDYIAYAKATVQPRLTEEATQLLIDKYMFMRKAGAAVGQISAYPRQLESLIRLSEAYAKIHLREEVLTSDVEAAHALYKDALKQSATDPTTGRVDVNILAAGMSATTRKNVETLAKAIAAHLEATSKGENMSAKMLLQQLREKEHTVSRELFDDALTELLKKEQIVRTGDRIRYLVSAS
;
A
#
# COMPACT_ATOMS: atom_id res chain seq x y z
N HIS A 1 -30.86 -68.69 -23.13
CA HIS A 1 -29.51 -68.92 -23.66
C HIS A 1 -28.50 -68.70 -22.56
N GLN A 2 -27.55 -69.61 -22.51
CA GLN A 2 -26.74 -70.05 -21.37
C GLN A 2 -25.64 -69.07 -20.93
N VAL A 3 -25.45 -69.03 -19.59
CA VAL A 3 -24.15 -69.23 -18.86
C VAL A 3 -23.21 -68.03 -18.75
N GLN A 4 -22.55 -67.69 -17.64
CA GLN A 4 -22.49 -68.05 -16.19
C GLN A 4 -21.52 -66.98 -15.61
N THR A 5 -21.83 -66.24 -14.54
CA THR A 5 -21.58 -66.54 -13.10
C THR A 5 -20.18 -67.05 -12.74
N MET A 6 -19.49 -66.33 -11.84
CA MET A 6 -18.94 -66.82 -10.57
C MET A 6 -18.79 -65.60 -9.64
N ALA A 7 -19.62 -65.44 -8.59
CA ALA A 7 -19.57 -66.08 -7.26
C ALA A 7 -18.61 -65.32 -6.31
N SER A 8 -18.85 -65.09 -5.02
CA SER A 8 -19.95 -65.29 -4.05
C SER A 8 -19.37 -64.77 -2.71
N GLU A 9 -20.03 -63.84 -2.00
CA GLU A 9 -20.79 -64.06 -0.75
C GLU A 9 -20.10 -64.71 0.46
N GLY A 10 -20.35 -64.09 1.63
CA GLY A 10 -20.21 -64.62 2.99
C GLY A 10 -19.92 -63.47 3.96
N SER A 11 -20.71 -63.14 4.99
CA SER A 11 -21.88 -63.78 5.59
C SER A 11 -22.50 -62.81 6.62
N SER A 12 -23.83 -62.82 6.69
CA SER A 12 -24.68 -62.20 7.70
C SER A 12 -24.59 -62.87 9.09
N HIS A 13 -24.81 -62.11 10.16
CA HIS A 13 -25.46 -62.61 11.37
C HIS A 13 -26.54 -61.64 11.85
N ALA A 14 -27.65 -62.22 12.29
CA ALA A 14 -28.93 -61.61 12.57
C ALA A 14 -29.26 -61.56 14.07
N MET A 15 -30.33 -60.82 14.35
CA MET A 15 -31.31 -60.96 15.44
C MET A 15 -31.18 -60.13 16.73
N SER A 16 -32.34 -59.53 17.00
CA SER A 16 -32.90 -58.80 18.13
C SER A 16 -32.85 -59.52 19.49
N SER A 17 -32.76 -58.74 20.57
CA SER A 17 -33.74 -58.78 21.68
C SER A 17 -33.54 -57.66 22.72
N SER A 18 -34.69 -57.19 23.20
CA SER A 18 -35.03 -56.21 24.26
C SER A 18 -34.44 -56.42 25.67
N GLN A 19 -34.23 -55.33 26.44
CA GLN A 19 -34.96 -55.00 27.70
C GLN A 19 -34.36 -53.82 28.49
N ARG A 20 -35.27 -52.92 28.95
CA ARG A 20 -35.37 -52.15 30.21
C ARG A 20 -34.20 -51.32 30.77
N GLY A 21 -34.52 -50.08 31.15
CA GLY A 21 -33.77 -49.24 32.10
C GLY A 21 -34.36 -47.83 32.21
N GLU A 22 -34.92 -47.50 33.36
CA GLU A 22 -35.77 -46.33 33.68
C GLU A 22 -35.01 -44.99 33.77
N SER A 23 -35.70 -43.87 33.52
CA SER A 23 -35.85 -42.78 34.52
C SER A 23 -36.69 -41.59 33.99
N SER A 24 -37.90 -41.51 34.55
CA SER A 24 -38.56 -40.32 35.15
C SER A 24 -38.78 -39.00 34.36
N SER A 25 -40.06 -38.84 33.99
CA SER A 25 -41.00 -37.75 34.41
C SER A 25 -40.76 -36.29 33.98
N ALA A 26 -41.76 -35.45 33.69
CA ALA A 26 -43.20 -35.59 33.44
C ALA A 26 -43.77 -34.22 33.00
N LEU A 27 -44.60 -34.24 31.95
CA LEU A 27 -45.94 -33.64 31.75
C LEU A 27 -46.31 -32.20 32.22
N ARG A 28 -46.98 -31.51 31.27
CA ARG A 28 -47.88 -30.33 31.32
C ARG A 28 -49.13 -30.53 32.25
N PRO A 29 -50.18 -29.65 32.23
CA PRO A 29 -50.34 -28.27 32.74
C PRO A 29 -51.63 -28.10 33.63
N LEU A 30 -51.96 -26.84 34.02
CA LEU A 30 -53.28 -26.20 34.33
C LEU A 30 -53.58 -25.70 35.76
N THR A 31 -54.01 -24.41 35.81
CA THR A 31 -54.93 -23.68 36.74
C THR A 31 -54.49 -23.48 38.21
N SER A 32 -54.75 -22.37 38.92
CA SER A 32 -55.37 -21.04 38.71
C SER A 32 -55.23 -20.22 40.03
N GLU A 33 -55.30 -18.88 39.91
CA GLU A 33 -55.61 -17.86 40.95
C GLU A 33 -54.56 -17.40 41.99
N GLY A 34 -54.46 -16.07 42.17
CA GLY A 34 -54.09 -15.46 43.46
C GLY A 34 -52.97 -14.39 43.52
N ASP A 35 -53.16 -13.26 42.83
CA ASP A 35 -52.84 -11.85 43.21
C ASP A 35 -51.48 -11.40 43.82
N GLY A 36 -50.98 -10.24 43.35
CA GLY A 36 -50.16 -9.34 44.19
C GLY A 36 -48.90 -8.64 43.62
N LEU A 37 -49.11 -7.56 42.85
CA LEU A 37 -48.34 -6.29 42.80
C LEU A 37 -46.96 -6.14 42.09
N ARG A 38 -47.05 -5.32 41.02
CA ARG A 38 -46.21 -4.16 40.60
C ARG A 38 -45.00 -4.38 39.68
N SER A 39 -45.27 -4.13 38.40
CA SER A 39 -44.34 -3.53 37.42
C SER A 39 -45.01 -2.31 36.77
N ALA A 40 -44.20 -1.28 36.47
CA ALA A 40 -44.50 -0.17 35.55
C ALA A 40 -43.14 0.19 34.89
N SER A 41 -43.02 0.51 33.60
CA SER A 41 -43.98 1.12 32.69
C SER A 41 -43.58 0.85 31.24
N GLY A 42 -44.51 0.39 30.41
CA GLY A 42 -44.51 0.56 28.96
C GLY A 42 -45.81 1.27 28.59
N MET A 43 -45.74 2.45 27.98
CA MET A 43 -46.91 3.21 27.58
C MET A 43 -47.24 2.97 26.11
N ALA A 44 -48.47 2.50 25.89
CA ALA A 44 -49.24 2.65 24.67
C ALA A 44 -50.45 3.54 24.97
N TYR A 45 -50.83 4.40 24.03
CA TYR A 45 -52.14 5.06 23.93
C TYR A 45 -52.50 5.01 22.43
N GLY A 46 -53.69 4.64 21.98
CA GLY A 46 -54.98 4.51 22.64
C GLY A 46 -56.02 5.23 21.77
N SER A 47 -56.84 4.45 21.07
CA SER A 47 -57.98 4.92 20.27
C SER A 47 -59.23 4.98 21.16
N GLU A 48 -60.00 6.07 21.14
CA GLU A 48 -61.33 6.12 21.77
C GLU A 48 -62.42 6.31 20.71
N MET A 49 -63.38 5.39 20.70
CA MET A 49 -64.70 5.53 20.08
C MET A 49 -65.72 5.84 21.17
N GLY A 50 -66.52 6.89 20.96
CA GLY A 50 -67.73 7.18 21.73
C GLY A 50 -68.96 7.12 20.83
N TYR A 51 -69.94 6.31 21.23
CA TYR A 51 -71.24 6.16 20.59
C TYR A 51 -72.18 7.33 20.95
N SER A 52 -72.97 7.79 19.98
CA SER A 52 -74.30 8.37 20.22
C SER A 52 -75.17 8.25 18.96
N GLU A 53 -76.30 7.56 19.06
CA GLU A 53 -77.35 7.48 18.04
C GLU A 53 -78.20 8.75 18.01
N SER A 54 -78.56 9.22 16.80
CA SER A 54 -79.95 9.65 16.51
C SER A 54 -80.21 9.74 15.00
N SER A 55 -81.48 9.51 14.70
CA SER A 55 -82.18 9.10 13.49
C SER A 55 -82.37 10.12 12.34
N ILE A 56 -82.44 9.56 11.12
CA ILE A 56 -83.33 9.84 9.96
C ILE A 56 -82.87 10.72 8.77
N SER A 57 -83.05 10.09 7.61
CA SER A 57 -83.39 10.55 6.24
C SER A 57 -82.29 10.64 5.17
N GLN A 58 -82.53 9.86 4.12
CA GLN A 58 -81.76 9.76 2.88
C GLN A 58 -81.99 10.99 1.99
N SER A 59 -80.91 11.52 1.41
CA SER A 59 -80.93 11.95 0.00
C SER A 59 -79.51 11.93 -0.59
N ARG A 60 -79.40 11.35 -1.79
CA ARG A 60 -78.17 11.25 -2.58
C ARG A 60 -77.87 12.60 -3.23
N THR A 61 -76.67 13.15 -3.01
CA THR A 61 -75.95 14.01 -3.97
C THR A 61 -74.43 13.94 -3.71
N ALA A 62 -73.64 14.18 -4.76
CA ALA A 62 -72.24 13.80 -4.97
C ALA A 62 -71.20 14.28 -3.92
N PRO A 63 -70.08 13.58 -3.72
CA PRO A 63 -69.04 14.02 -2.80
C PRO A 63 -68.12 15.06 -3.48
N SER A 64 -68.19 16.30 -3.00
CA SER A 64 -67.08 17.26 -3.12
C SER A 64 -66.00 16.88 -2.11
N SER A 65 -64.83 16.48 -2.61
CA SER A 65 -63.66 16.15 -1.82
C SER A 65 -63.07 17.40 -1.15
N ILE A 66 -63.37 17.61 0.13
CA ILE A 66 -62.57 18.47 1.02
C ILE A 66 -61.65 17.52 1.80
N GLY A 67 -60.44 17.36 1.31
CA GLY A 67 -59.38 16.65 2.02
C GLY A 67 -58.82 17.53 3.13
N HIS A 68 -58.89 17.06 4.37
CA HIS A 68 -58.08 17.58 5.47
C HIS A 68 -56.60 17.36 5.12
N GLY A 69 -55.93 18.42 4.67
CA GLY A 69 -54.48 18.46 4.53
C GLY A 69 -53.83 18.41 5.91
N ARG A 70 -52.89 17.48 6.09
CA ARG A 70 -51.91 17.54 7.17
C ARG A 70 -50.95 18.68 6.87
N ASP A 71 -50.68 19.52 7.87
CA ASP A 71 -49.78 20.69 7.75
C ASP A 71 -48.30 20.34 7.48
N ASP A 72 -47.92 19.06 7.50
CA ASP A 72 -46.57 18.59 7.16
C ASP A 72 -46.30 18.47 5.64
N ILE A 73 -47.32 18.66 4.80
CA ILE A 73 -47.20 18.70 3.34
C ILE A 73 -47.44 20.13 2.86
N ARG A 74 -46.59 21.06 3.30
CA ARG A 74 -46.44 22.34 2.61
C ARG A 74 -45.76 22.07 1.27
N ALA A 75 -46.57 21.95 0.23
CA ALA A 75 -46.15 21.94 -1.17
C ALA A 75 -45.67 23.33 -1.63
N GLU A 76 -44.77 23.96 -0.86
CA GLU A 76 -44.01 25.13 -1.29
C GLU A 76 -42.58 24.70 -1.55
N ARG A 77 -42.37 24.17 -2.76
CA ARG A 77 -41.14 24.13 -3.57
C ARG A 77 -41.28 22.96 -4.53
N HIS A 78 -41.70 23.23 -5.76
CA HIS A 78 -41.37 22.35 -6.88
C HIS A 78 -39.86 22.03 -6.80
N ARG A 79 -39.51 20.75 -6.94
CA ARG A 79 -38.13 20.20 -6.98
C ARG A 79 -37.34 20.63 -8.23
N THR A 80 -37.55 21.85 -8.71
CA THR A 80 -36.52 22.54 -9.48
C THR A 80 -35.66 23.23 -8.46
N ILE A 81 -34.37 22.90 -8.39
CA ILE A 81 -33.39 23.77 -7.72
C ILE A 81 -33.64 25.16 -8.29
N ARG A 82 -34.21 26.07 -7.49
CA ARG A 82 -34.12 27.49 -7.80
C ARG A 82 -32.64 27.79 -7.73
N VAL A 83 -31.97 27.80 -8.87
CA VAL A 83 -30.75 28.59 -9.02
C VAL A 83 -31.19 29.99 -8.59
N ASN A 84 -30.73 30.44 -7.43
CA ASN A 84 -31.14 31.72 -6.89
C ASN A 84 -30.79 32.80 -7.92
N MET A 85 -31.82 33.54 -8.38
CA MET A 85 -31.77 34.86 -9.00
C MET A 85 -30.40 35.26 -9.56
N THR A 86 -30.10 34.82 -10.79
CA THR A 86 -29.22 35.49 -11.75
C THR A 86 -29.84 35.22 -13.10
N ASP A 87 -29.94 36.26 -13.91
CA ASP A 87 -30.48 36.20 -15.27
C ASP A 87 -29.70 35.15 -16.09
N ASP A 88 -30.27 34.76 -17.23
CA ASP A 88 -29.70 33.78 -18.15
C ASP A 88 -28.41 34.36 -18.78
N ASP A 89 -27.31 34.45 -18.01
CA ASP A 89 -26.06 35.16 -18.35
C ASP A 89 -25.26 34.50 -19.50
N LEU A 90 -25.80 33.43 -20.11
CA LEU A 90 -25.28 32.77 -21.32
C LEU A 90 -26.14 33.08 -22.56
N ALA A 91 -27.23 33.83 -22.40
CA ALA A 91 -28.14 34.17 -23.46
C ALA A 91 -27.50 35.20 -24.40
N THR A 92 -27.27 34.79 -25.65
CA THR A 92 -27.16 35.71 -26.79
C THR A 92 -28.53 35.76 -27.49
N ASP A 93 -28.91 36.93 -27.99
CA ASP A 93 -30.32 37.25 -28.32
C ASP A 93 -30.85 36.69 -29.66
N ASP A 94 -30.13 35.81 -30.35
CA ASP A 94 -30.55 35.30 -31.66
C ASP A 94 -30.35 33.78 -31.76
N ASP A 95 -31.42 33.00 -31.52
CA ASP A 95 -31.71 31.67 -32.11
C ASP A 95 -32.96 31.02 -31.46
N ALA A 96 -33.62 30.09 -32.16
CA ALA A 96 -34.73 29.31 -31.60
C ALA A 96 -34.26 28.41 -30.44
N ARG A 97 -34.57 28.81 -29.20
CA ARG A 97 -34.08 28.13 -27.99
C ARG A 97 -34.81 26.82 -27.74
N VAL A 98 -34.08 25.71 -27.87
CA VAL A 98 -34.53 24.38 -27.46
C VAL A 98 -34.09 24.14 -26.02
N TYR A 99 -35.06 23.97 -25.13
CA TYR A 99 -34.85 23.61 -23.74
C TYR A 99 -35.18 22.14 -23.52
N ILE A 100 -34.42 21.48 -22.65
CA ILE A 100 -34.71 20.11 -22.24
C ILE A 100 -35.88 20.13 -21.23
N TRP A 101 -36.83 19.22 -21.39
CA TRP A 101 -37.99 19.13 -20.50
C TRP A 101 -37.56 18.81 -19.07
N GLY A 102 -37.99 19.63 -18.10
CA GLY A 102 -37.64 19.45 -16.69
C GLY A 102 -36.37 20.19 -16.26
N THR A 103 -35.62 20.77 -17.19
CA THR A 103 -34.47 21.63 -16.90
C THR A 103 -34.62 23.00 -17.58
N ARG A 104 -33.83 23.99 -17.15
CA ARG A 104 -33.77 25.33 -17.78
C ARG A 104 -32.55 25.47 -18.68
N ILE A 105 -32.05 24.36 -19.22
CA ILE A 105 -30.80 24.34 -19.98
C ILE A 105 -31.13 24.47 -21.45
N CYS A 106 -30.58 25.50 -22.10
CA CYS A 106 -30.51 25.56 -23.56
C CYS A 106 -29.25 24.82 -24.03
N VAL A 107 -29.42 23.87 -24.95
CA VAL A 107 -28.34 23.01 -25.46
C VAL A 107 -27.31 23.83 -26.24
N ALA A 108 -27.77 24.72 -27.11
CA ALA A 108 -26.89 25.52 -27.97
C ALA A 108 -25.93 26.41 -27.16
N ASP A 109 -26.42 27.02 -26.08
CA ASP A 109 -25.61 27.90 -25.24
C ASP A 109 -24.52 27.13 -24.49
N VAL A 110 -24.83 25.93 -24.01
CA VAL A 110 -23.86 25.05 -23.36
C VAL A 110 -22.78 24.62 -24.35
N GLN A 111 -23.17 24.27 -25.57
CA GLN A 111 -22.23 23.86 -26.61
C GLN A 111 -21.29 25.00 -27.03
N LYS A 112 -21.84 26.21 -27.23
CA LYS A 112 -21.06 27.42 -27.56
C LYS A 112 -20.07 27.75 -26.44
N ALA A 113 -20.55 27.86 -25.20
CA ALA A 113 -19.70 28.19 -24.05
C ALA A 113 -18.56 27.17 -23.82
N PHE A 114 -18.84 25.89 -24.04
CA PHE A 114 -17.84 24.84 -23.88
C PHE A 114 -16.82 24.81 -25.03
N ARG A 115 -17.26 25.11 -26.26
CA ARG A 115 -16.36 25.29 -27.41
C ARG A 115 -15.40 26.47 -27.19
N ASP A 116 -15.90 27.58 -26.66
CA ASP A 116 -15.08 28.74 -26.31
C ASP A 116 -14.08 28.41 -25.20
N PHE A 117 -14.50 27.61 -24.21
CA PHE A 117 -13.61 27.13 -23.16
C PHE A 117 -12.44 26.31 -23.72
N ILE A 118 -12.69 25.29 -24.55
CA ILE A 118 -11.63 24.42 -25.10
C ILE A 118 -10.63 25.21 -25.96
N THR A 119 -11.11 26.20 -26.72
CA THR A 119 -10.29 26.96 -27.67
C THR A 119 -9.53 28.12 -27.03
N THR A 120 -10.08 28.72 -25.97
CA THR A 120 -9.55 29.94 -25.37
C THR A 120 -8.73 29.67 -24.10
N TRP A 121 -9.00 28.56 -23.40
CA TRP A 121 -8.38 28.31 -22.10
C TRP A 121 -6.87 28.11 -22.22
N ARG A 122 -6.12 28.93 -21.47
CA ARG A 122 -4.66 28.89 -21.37
C ARG A 122 -4.29 28.62 -19.92
N ALA A 123 -3.32 27.75 -19.73
CA ALA A 123 -2.79 27.46 -18.42
C ALA A 123 -1.87 28.63 -17.99
N ALA A 124 -2.31 29.45 -17.03
CA ALA A 124 -1.48 30.47 -16.41
C ALA A 124 -0.77 29.94 -15.15
N ASP A 125 -1.45 29.08 -14.38
CA ASP A 125 -0.93 28.37 -13.21
C ASP A 125 -1.32 26.89 -13.34
N LEU A 126 -0.36 26.02 -13.66
CA LEU A 126 -0.54 24.58 -13.51
C LEU A 126 -0.14 24.24 -12.08
N ASP A 127 -1.03 23.60 -11.33
CA ASP A 127 -0.62 22.90 -10.11
C ASP A 127 0.50 21.91 -10.47
N GLU A 128 1.51 21.75 -9.60
CA GLU A 128 2.65 20.84 -9.80
C GLU A 128 2.22 19.40 -10.16
N ASP A 129 1.01 19.01 -9.74
CA ASP A 129 0.33 17.76 -10.08
C ASP A 129 0.03 17.60 -11.59
N GLU A 130 -0.40 18.68 -12.25
CA GLU A 130 -0.80 18.62 -13.67
C GLU A 130 0.43 18.59 -14.56
N ALA A 131 1.51 19.29 -14.20
CA ALA A 131 2.81 19.17 -14.85
C ALA A 131 3.36 17.73 -14.86
N MET A 132 2.97 16.90 -13.88
CA MET A 132 3.37 15.49 -13.76
C MET A 132 2.46 14.52 -14.55
N MET A 133 1.24 14.94 -14.92
CA MET A 133 0.30 14.13 -15.71
C MET A 133 0.49 14.30 -17.23
N HIS A 134 1.50 15.08 -17.63
CA HIS A 134 1.85 15.36 -19.02
C HIS A 134 3.04 14.47 -19.48
N LEU A 135 2.69 13.49 -20.32
CA LEU A 135 3.45 12.83 -21.41
C LEU A 135 4.06 11.43 -21.21
N PRO A 136 3.80 10.54 -22.18
CA PRO A 136 4.80 9.69 -22.82
C PRO A 136 5.36 10.31 -24.13
N SER A 137 6.63 9.99 -24.41
CA SER A 137 7.33 10.06 -25.73
C SER A 137 8.11 11.32 -26.16
N GLU A 138 9.43 11.26 -25.90
CA GLU A 138 10.58 11.64 -26.76
C GLU A 138 10.79 13.05 -27.35
N ARG A 139 9.86 14.00 -27.25
CA ARG A 139 10.17 15.42 -27.58
C ARG A 139 9.51 16.39 -26.62
N ARG A 140 10.24 16.76 -25.58
CA ARG A 140 9.99 17.98 -24.82
C ARG A 140 10.24 19.18 -25.72
N GLN A 141 9.21 19.60 -26.43
CA GLN A 141 9.05 21.03 -26.66
C GLN A 141 8.61 21.62 -25.31
N GLU A 142 9.31 22.67 -24.87
CA GLU A 142 8.86 23.52 -23.78
C GLU A 142 7.36 23.80 -24.00
N VAL A 143 6.53 23.66 -22.96
CA VAL A 143 5.10 23.98 -23.03
C VAL A 143 5.00 25.42 -23.56
N ASP A 144 4.60 25.55 -24.82
CA ASP A 144 4.41 26.84 -25.44
C ASP A 144 3.15 27.43 -24.80
N THR A 145 3.32 28.26 -23.76
CA THR A 145 2.25 28.94 -23.00
C THR A 145 1.30 29.77 -23.88
N ALA A 146 1.65 29.93 -25.16
CA ALA A 146 0.81 30.52 -26.19
C ALA A 146 -0.30 29.59 -26.73
N SER A 147 -0.16 28.27 -26.60
CA SER A 147 -1.11 27.29 -27.14
C SER A 147 -2.12 26.81 -26.09
N PRO A 148 -3.41 26.64 -26.44
CA PRO A 148 -4.44 26.22 -25.49
C PRO A 148 -4.29 24.72 -25.14
N LEU A 149 -4.28 24.42 -23.84
CA LEU A 149 -3.93 23.11 -23.30
C LEU A 149 -4.83 21.97 -23.78
N TYR A 150 -6.15 22.20 -23.88
CA TYR A 150 -7.07 21.16 -24.32
C TYR A 150 -6.91 20.83 -25.81
N LEU A 151 -6.42 21.77 -26.61
CA LEU A 151 -6.10 21.50 -28.02
C LEU A 151 -4.83 20.67 -28.18
N GLU A 152 -3.87 20.81 -27.26
CA GLU A 152 -2.69 19.95 -27.17
C GLU A 152 -3.08 18.56 -26.67
N LYS A 153 -3.97 18.46 -25.67
CA LYS A 153 -4.53 17.18 -25.23
C LYS A 153 -5.25 16.43 -26.34
N LEU A 154 -6.00 17.13 -27.19
CA LEU A 154 -6.61 16.52 -28.38
C LEU A 154 -5.57 16.04 -29.41
N TYR A 155 -4.43 16.73 -29.51
CA TYR A 155 -3.32 16.29 -30.35
C TYR A 155 -2.64 15.03 -29.78
N GLU A 156 -2.45 14.97 -28.46
CA GLU A 156 -1.97 13.78 -27.75
C GLU A 156 -2.93 12.59 -27.94
N ILE A 157 -4.24 12.83 -27.87
CA ILE A 157 -5.28 11.81 -28.15
C ILE A 157 -5.20 11.30 -29.59
N ASP A 158 -4.95 12.19 -30.55
CA ASP A 158 -4.80 11.80 -31.97
C ASP A 158 -3.58 10.90 -32.17
N GLN A 159 -2.46 11.20 -31.51
CA GLN A 159 -1.25 10.39 -31.59
C GLN A 159 -1.37 9.04 -30.87
N THR A 160 -1.99 9.02 -29.69
CA THR A 160 -2.15 7.81 -28.88
C THR A 160 -3.30 6.93 -29.33
N GLU A 161 -4.23 7.47 -30.13
CA GLU A 161 -5.50 6.85 -30.55
C GLU A 161 -6.39 6.40 -29.35
N ILE A 162 -6.16 6.93 -28.15
CA ILE A 162 -6.97 6.64 -26.94
C ILE A 162 -8.08 7.71 -26.83
N PRO A 163 -9.36 7.39 -27.05
CA PRO A 163 -10.45 8.35 -27.20
C PRO A 163 -11.01 8.84 -25.83
N ILE A 164 -10.13 9.21 -24.90
CA ILE A 164 -10.53 9.62 -23.54
C ILE A 164 -9.95 11.00 -23.23
N LEU A 165 -10.82 11.97 -22.93
CA LEU A 165 -10.40 13.30 -22.52
C LEU A 165 -10.74 13.53 -21.04
N ASN A 166 -9.72 13.62 -20.19
CA ASN A 166 -9.91 14.00 -18.79
C ASN A 166 -9.97 15.54 -18.68
N VAL A 167 -11.04 16.07 -18.10
CA VAL A 167 -11.25 17.52 -17.93
C VAL A 167 -11.36 17.88 -16.46
N ASN A 168 -10.46 18.74 -15.98
CA ASN A 168 -10.53 19.30 -14.63
C ASN A 168 -11.66 20.34 -14.56
N LEU A 169 -12.61 20.15 -13.66
CA LEU A 169 -13.71 21.09 -13.47
C LEU A 169 -13.27 22.39 -12.78
N GLY A 170 -12.11 22.42 -12.12
CA GLY A 170 -11.49 23.65 -11.62
C GLY A 170 -11.20 24.65 -12.73
N HIS A 171 -10.75 24.17 -13.89
CA HIS A 171 -10.49 25.02 -15.06
C HIS A 171 -11.79 25.60 -15.62
N VAL A 172 -12.84 24.77 -15.69
CA VAL A 172 -14.17 25.19 -16.14
C VAL A 172 -14.75 26.25 -15.20
N LYS A 173 -14.53 26.11 -13.88
CA LYS A 173 -14.97 27.08 -12.88
C LYS A 173 -14.28 28.43 -13.05
N ASN A 174 -12.97 28.44 -13.31
CA ASN A 174 -12.19 29.68 -13.50
C ASN A 174 -12.59 30.42 -14.77
N PHE A 175 -12.93 29.70 -15.84
CA PHE A 175 -13.37 30.31 -17.10
C PHE A 175 -14.84 30.75 -17.05
N SER A 176 -15.72 29.85 -16.61
CA SER A 176 -17.18 30.07 -16.64
C SER A 176 -17.87 29.36 -15.48
N GLU A 177 -18.19 30.11 -14.44
CA GLU A 177 -19.02 29.63 -13.33
C GLU A 177 -20.43 29.11 -13.73
N PRO A 178 -21.18 29.72 -14.69
CA PRO A 178 -22.51 29.23 -15.02
C PRO A 178 -22.50 27.84 -15.69
N LEU A 179 -21.51 27.58 -16.54
CA LEU A 179 -21.32 26.27 -17.17
C LEU A 179 -20.99 25.21 -16.10
N TYR A 180 -20.10 25.53 -15.17
CA TYR A 180 -19.74 24.67 -14.05
C TYR A 180 -20.96 24.29 -13.18
N ARG A 181 -21.81 25.26 -12.83
CA ARG A 181 -23.04 25.01 -12.07
C ARG A 181 -24.02 24.09 -12.83
N LYS A 182 -24.15 24.27 -14.15
CA LYS A 182 -25.00 23.41 -15.01
C LYS A 182 -24.47 21.97 -15.05
N ILE A 183 -23.16 21.78 -15.20
CA ILE A 183 -22.52 20.44 -15.21
C ILE A 183 -22.74 19.70 -13.88
N ILE A 184 -22.63 20.38 -12.73
CA ILE A 184 -22.83 19.73 -11.43
C ILE A 184 -24.29 19.35 -11.19
N ALA A 185 -25.22 20.23 -11.58
CA ALA A 185 -26.64 20.04 -11.31
C ALA A 185 -27.28 18.98 -12.22
N TYR A 186 -26.86 18.91 -13.49
CA TYR A 186 -27.44 18.03 -14.51
C TYR A 186 -26.36 17.32 -15.34
N PRO A 187 -25.50 16.49 -14.73
CA PRO A 187 -24.40 15.82 -15.43
C PRO A 187 -24.90 14.83 -16.50
N ALA A 188 -25.99 14.10 -16.23
CA ALA A 188 -26.50 13.07 -17.14
C ALA A 188 -26.98 13.62 -18.49
N GLU A 189 -27.53 14.84 -18.49
CA GLU A 189 -27.97 15.52 -19.72
C GLU A 189 -26.83 16.27 -20.37
N VAL A 190 -25.96 16.92 -19.60
CA VAL A 190 -24.92 17.82 -20.14
C VAL A 190 -23.76 17.04 -20.75
N ILE A 191 -23.27 15.97 -20.13
CA ILE A 191 -22.08 15.23 -20.59
C ILE A 191 -22.19 14.76 -22.06
N PRO A 192 -23.29 14.14 -22.53
CA PRO A 192 -23.41 13.74 -23.94
C PRO A 192 -23.29 14.91 -24.93
N TYR A 193 -23.76 16.11 -24.57
CA TYR A 193 -23.60 17.29 -25.42
C TYR A 193 -22.15 17.80 -25.42
N LEU A 194 -21.42 17.67 -24.31
CA LEU A 194 -19.99 17.97 -24.26
C LEU A 194 -19.20 17.00 -25.16
N ASP A 195 -19.52 15.70 -25.13
CA ASP A 195 -18.91 14.70 -26.01
C ASP A 195 -19.16 15.05 -27.49
N MET A 196 -20.39 15.45 -27.84
CA MET A 196 -20.73 15.88 -29.20
C MET A 196 -19.87 17.07 -29.64
N THR A 197 -19.74 18.10 -28.80
CA THR A 197 -18.92 19.28 -29.13
C THR A 197 -17.43 18.96 -29.29
N ILE A 198 -16.89 18.04 -28.50
CA ILE A 198 -15.49 17.61 -28.65
C ILE A 198 -15.28 16.89 -29.96
N ASN A 199 -16.20 16.00 -30.33
CA ASN A 199 -16.13 15.28 -31.58
C ASN A 199 -16.25 16.23 -32.79
N GLU A 200 -17.04 17.32 -32.69
CA GLU A 200 -17.08 18.38 -33.70
C GLU A 200 -15.75 19.13 -33.81
N ILE A 201 -15.18 19.59 -32.69
CA ILE A 201 -13.89 20.30 -32.67
C ILE A 201 -12.77 19.40 -33.23
N TYR A 202 -12.79 18.12 -32.86
CA TYR A 202 -11.83 17.14 -33.35
C TYR A 202 -11.95 16.95 -34.88
N LEU A 203 -13.18 16.84 -35.38
CA LEU A 203 -13.45 16.72 -36.82
C LEU A 203 -12.99 17.96 -37.60
N GLU A 204 -13.26 19.16 -37.07
CA GLU A 204 -12.85 20.43 -37.68
C GLU A 204 -11.31 20.54 -37.79
N LYS A 205 -10.59 20.11 -36.75
CA LYS A 205 -9.14 20.29 -36.66
C LYS A 205 -8.35 19.22 -37.42
N PHE A 206 -8.76 17.96 -37.32
CA PHE A 206 -7.99 16.82 -37.86
C PHE A 206 -8.59 16.22 -39.13
N GLN A 207 -9.83 16.56 -39.49
CA GLN A 207 -10.54 16.04 -40.67
C GLN A 207 -10.60 14.50 -40.77
N ARG A 208 -10.34 13.79 -39.67
CA ARG A 208 -10.43 12.33 -39.52
C ARG A 208 -11.52 12.00 -38.52
N LYS A 209 -12.25 10.92 -38.74
CA LYS A 209 -13.19 10.36 -37.75
C LYS A 209 -12.54 9.15 -37.09
N LEU A 210 -12.46 9.18 -35.77
CA LEU A 210 -12.14 8.01 -34.95
C LEU A 210 -13.31 7.00 -35.04
N ALA A 211 -12.99 5.71 -34.93
CA ALA A 211 -14.00 4.64 -34.97
C ALA A 211 -14.89 4.64 -33.70
N THR A 212 -14.33 5.11 -32.58
CA THR A 212 -14.99 5.29 -31.30
C THR A 212 -15.09 6.79 -30.99
N PRO A 213 -16.24 7.30 -30.52
CA PRO A 213 -16.37 8.68 -30.11
C PRO A 213 -15.48 8.98 -28.90
N ILE A 214 -14.99 10.23 -28.81
CA ILE A 214 -14.22 10.67 -27.65
C ILE A 214 -15.16 10.80 -26.45
N GLU A 215 -14.78 10.18 -25.33
CA GLU A 215 -15.49 10.26 -24.04
C GLU A 215 -14.86 11.33 -23.15
N LEU A 216 -15.66 12.27 -22.66
CA LEU A 216 -15.24 13.26 -21.67
C LEU A 216 -15.39 12.71 -20.24
N ARG A 217 -14.31 12.82 -19.46
CA ARG A 217 -14.28 12.45 -18.04
C ARG A 217 -14.03 13.69 -17.19
N PRO A 218 -15.08 14.30 -16.63
CA PRO A 218 -14.91 15.43 -15.74
C PRO A 218 -14.40 14.93 -14.38
N PHE A 219 -13.36 15.58 -13.85
CA PHE A 219 -12.80 15.28 -12.54
C PHE A 219 -12.66 16.55 -11.70
N ASN A 220 -12.58 16.38 -10.37
CA ASN A 220 -12.35 17.46 -9.40
C ASN A 220 -13.48 18.51 -9.30
N ALA A 221 -14.68 18.07 -8.90
CA ALA A 221 -15.75 18.99 -8.48
C ALA A 221 -15.54 19.46 -7.03
N ASP A 222 -15.85 20.72 -6.70
CA ASP A 222 -15.65 21.31 -5.37
C ASP A 222 -16.62 20.75 -4.31
N LYS A 223 -17.67 20.05 -4.73
CA LYS A 223 -18.56 19.34 -3.80
C LYS A 223 -17.90 18.04 -3.32
N THR A 224 -16.75 18.17 -2.66
CA THR A 224 -16.15 17.11 -1.85
C THR A 224 -16.98 16.95 -0.59
N ARG A 225 -17.76 15.87 -0.52
CA ARG A 225 -18.57 15.54 0.65
C ARG A 225 -18.14 14.21 1.23
N ASN A 226 -18.06 14.14 2.56
CA ASN A 226 -17.84 12.88 3.27
C ASN A 226 -19.03 11.95 3.00
N MET A 227 -18.75 10.64 2.95
CA MET A 227 -19.74 9.60 2.65
C MET A 227 -21.00 9.70 3.52
N ARG A 228 -20.82 10.15 4.77
CA ARG A 228 -21.89 10.33 5.77
C ARG A 228 -22.82 11.51 5.50
N SER A 229 -22.34 12.52 4.77
CA SER A 229 -23.04 13.78 4.51
C SER A 229 -23.82 13.79 3.18
N LEU A 230 -24.03 12.62 2.58
CA LEU A 230 -24.84 12.47 1.37
C LEU A 230 -26.33 12.72 1.68
N ASN A 231 -26.85 13.84 1.18
CA ASN A 231 -28.24 14.21 1.38
C ASN A 231 -29.12 13.74 0.20
N PRO A 232 -30.41 13.48 0.42
CA PRO A 232 -31.35 13.21 -0.66
C PRO A 232 -31.51 14.37 -1.66
N GLY A 233 -31.10 15.59 -1.29
CA GLY A 233 -31.09 16.75 -2.20
C GLY A 233 -30.01 16.69 -3.29
N ASP A 234 -29.04 15.79 -3.14
CA ASP A 234 -27.90 15.64 -4.06
C ASP A 234 -28.10 14.47 -5.06
N ILE A 235 -29.29 13.88 -5.13
CA ILE A 235 -29.62 12.85 -6.12
C ILE A 235 -29.50 13.44 -7.53
N ASP A 236 -28.93 12.65 -8.43
CA ASP A 236 -28.61 12.98 -9.83
C ASP A 236 -27.61 14.13 -10.01
N GLN A 237 -26.91 14.55 -8.95
CA GLN A 237 -25.81 15.52 -9.03
C GLN A 237 -24.45 14.84 -9.13
N LEU A 238 -23.47 15.60 -9.63
CA LEU A 238 -22.08 15.21 -9.64
C LEU A 238 -21.46 15.36 -8.24
N ILE A 239 -20.86 14.30 -7.72
CA ILE A 239 -20.17 14.26 -6.43
C ILE A 239 -18.77 13.70 -6.58
N THR A 240 -17.87 14.23 -5.76
CA THR A 240 -16.52 13.72 -5.57
C THR A 240 -16.39 13.19 -4.15
N ILE A 241 -16.05 11.91 -4.03
CA ILE A 241 -15.80 11.27 -2.74
C ILE A 241 -14.43 10.62 -2.72
N THR A 242 -13.81 10.64 -1.56
CA THR A 242 -12.54 9.96 -1.30
C THR A 242 -12.80 8.68 -0.51
N GLY A 243 -12.01 7.64 -0.80
CA GLY A 243 -12.03 6.45 0.02
C GLY A 243 -11.16 5.32 -0.49
N MET A 244 -11.13 4.25 0.29
CA MET A 244 -10.37 3.04 0.01
C MET A 244 -11.29 1.99 -0.62
N VAL A 245 -10.83 1.36 -1.69
CA VAL A 245 -11.56 0.23 -2.27
C VAL A 245 -11.37 -1.01 -1.41
N THR A 246 -12.48 -1.56 -0.93
CA THR A 246 -12.46 -2.78 -0.11
C THR A 246 -12.53 -4.03 -0.97
N ARG A 247 -13.42 -4.02 -1.95
CA ARG A 247 -13.77 -5.19 -2.75
C ARG A 247 -14.22 -4.76 -4.14
N THR A 248 -13.82 -5.53 -5.15
CA THR A 248 -14.28 -5.42 -6.52
C THR A 248 -14.98 -6.73 -6.91
N SER A 249 -16.07 -6.65 -7.66
CA SER A 249 -16.70 -7.84 -8.25
C SER A 249 -15.97 -8.24 -9.53
N MET A 250 -16.22 -9.47 -9.99
CA MET A 250 -15.94 -9.84 -11.38
C MET A 250 -16.77 -8.99 -12.35
N LEU A 251 -16.34 -8.94 -13.62
CA LEU A 251 -17.06 -8.26 -14.70
C LEU A 251 -18.43 -8.91 -14.93
N ILE A 252 -19.47 -8.09 -14.93
CA ILE A 252 -20.85 -8.48 -15.21
C ILE A 252 -21.24 -7.85 -16.56
N PRO A 253 -21.61 -8.63 -17.58
CA PRO A 253 -22.05 -8.07 -18.85
C PRO A 253 -23.45 -7.45 -18.73
N GLU A 254 -23.60 -6.21 -19.16
CA GLU A 254 -24.85 -5.44 -19.27
C GLU A 254 -25.21 -5.24 -20.75
N MET A 255 -26.42 -5.62 -21.17
CA MET A 255 -26.81 -5.51 -22.58
C MET A 255 -26.99 -4.04 -23.01
N ARG A 256 -26.36 -3.64 -24.13
CA ARG A 256 -26.54 -2.33 -24.78
C ARG A 256 -27.44 -2.39 -26.02
N GLN A 257 -27.31 -3.45 -26.82
CA GLN A 257 -28.13 -3.67 -28.02
C GLN A 257 -28.62 -5.11 -28.07
N GLY A 258 -29.93 -5.31 -28.23
CA GLY A 258 -30.56 -6.61 -28.39
C GLY A 258 -30.64 -7.02 -29.85
N PHE A 259 -30.11 -8.20 -30.18
CA PHE A 259 -30.24 -8.80 -31.51
C PHE A 259 -31.44 -9.75 -31.55
N PHE A 260 -32.48 -9.38 -32.31
CA PHE A 260 -33.70 -10.15 -32.47
C PHE A 260 -33.70 -10.87 -33.82
N ARG A 261 -34.15 -12.14 -33.84
CA ARG A 261 -34.31 -12.93 -35.06
C ARG A 261 -35.73 -13.47 -35.15
N CYS A 262 -36.38 -13.27 -36.29
CA CYS A 262 -37.68 -13.90 -36.56
C CYS A 262 -37.52 -15.42 -36.74
N THR A 263 -38.39 -16.19 -36.11
CA THR A 263 -38.39 -17.66 -36.16
C THR A 263 -38.76 -18.22 -37.53
N GLN A 264 -39.63 -17.55 -38.29
CA GLN A 264 -40.14 -18.06 -39.56
C GLN A 264 -39.37 -17.55 -40.79
N CYS A 265 -39.05 -16.26 -40.85
CA CYS A 265 -38.36 -15.66 -42.00
C CYS A 265 -36.86 -15.39 -41.77
N HIS A 266 -36.37 -15.65 -40.56
CA HIS A 266 -34.98 -15.41 -40.15
C HIS A 266 -34.45 -13.99 -40.33
N HIS A 267 -35.33 -13.02 -40.59
CA HIS A 267 -34.96 -11.62 -40.62
C HIS A 267 -34.48 -11.16 -39.23
N SER A 268 -33.37 -10.45 -39.20
CA SER A 268 -32.73 -9.95 -38.00
C SER A 268 -32.95 -8.46 -37.82
N ILE A 269 -33.24 -8.04 -36.60
CA ILE A 269 -33.39 -6.63 -36.20
C ILE A 269 -32.54 -6.40 -34.96
N GLU A 270 -31.83 -5.29 -34.94
CA GLU A 270 -31.09 -4.81 -33.78
C GLU A 270 -31.88 -3.66 -33.16
N ASN A 271 -32.24 -3.80 -31.88
CA ASN A 271 -32.86 -2.72 -31.11
C ASN A 271 -31.93 -2.34 -29.97
N GLU A 272 -31.68 -1.04 -29.82
CA GLU A 272 -30.91 -0.51 -28.70
C GLU A 272 -31.75 -0.52 -27.41
N VAL A 273 -31.09 -0.65 -26.26
CA VAL A 273 -31.75 -0.55 -24.96
C VAL A 273 -31.95 0.92 -24.62
N ASP A 274 -33.20 1.33 -24.45
CA ASP A 274 -33.55 2.67 -23.98
C ASP A 274 -33.94 2.64 -22.50
N HIS A 275 -33.29 3.46 -21.67
CA HIS A 275 -33.50 3.56 -20.22
C HIS A 275 -33.61 2.20 -19.48
N GLY A 276 -32.81 1.20 -19.88
CA GLY A 276 -32.78 -0.13 -19.25
C GLY A 276 -33.98 -1.02 -19.58
N ARG A 277 -34.78 -0.66 -20.59
CA ARG A 277 -35.84 -1.51 -21.15
C ARG A 277 -35.50 -1.83 -22.60
N ILE A 278 -35.63 -3.10 -22.94
CA ILE A 278 -35.52 -3.58 -24.31
C ILE A 278 -36.94 -3.76 -24.81
N GLU A 279 -37.33 -2.99 -25.81
CA GLU A 279 -38.62 -3.19 -26.48
C GLU A 279 -38.48 -4.30 -27.52
N ASP A 280 -39.29 -5.34 -27.37
CA ASP A 280 -39.41 -6.41 -28.34
C ASP A 280 -40.25 -5.93 -29.54
N PRO A 281 -39.72 -5.98 -30.78
CA PRO A 281 -40.50 -5.61 -31.95
C PRO A 281 -41.65 -6.60 -32.10
N SER A 282 -42.89 -6.11 -32.05
CA SER A 282 -44.08 -6.97 -32.05
C SER A 282 -44.42 -7.53 -33.44
N VAL A 283 -43.98 -6.88 -34.51
CA VAL A 283 -44.30 -7.24 -35.90
C VAL A 283 -43.01 -7.36 -36.71
N CYS A 284 -42.88 -8.45 -37.47
CA CYS A 284 -41.76 -8.62 -38.38
C CYS A 284 -41.98 -7.83 -39.68
N PRO A 285 -41.01 -7.00 -40.13
CA PRO A 285 -41.14 -6.18 -41.33
C PRO A 285 -41.23 -7.00 -42.62
N ASN A 286 -40.71 -8.24 -42.63
CA ASN A 286 -40.68 -9.08 -43.83
C ASN A 286 -41.87 -10.04 -43.94
N CYS A 287 -42.27 -10.70 -42.84
CA CYS A 287 -43.35 -11.70 -42.87
C CYS A 287 -44.66 -11.22 -42.24
N SER A 288 -44.73 -10.00 -41.69
CA SER A 288 -45.89 -9.41 -41.02
C SER A 288 -46.47 -10.21 -39.84
N ASN A 289 -45.81 -11.29 -39.42
CA ASN A 289 -46.27 -12.11 -38.31
C ASN A 289 -45.96 -11.45 -36.97
N THR A 290 -46.98 -11.44 -36.12
CA THR A 290 -46.93 -10.90 -34.77
C THR A 290 -46.19 -11.86 -33.83
N TYR A 291 -45.46 -11.31 -32.86
CA TYR A 291 -44.80 -12.05 -31.77
C TYR A 291 -43.91 -13.22 -32.21
N SER A 292 -43.19 -13.05 -33.33
CA SER A 292 -42.37 -14.12 -33.92
C SER A 292 -40.86 -13.96 -33.68
N PHE A 293 -40.45 -12.92 -32.94
CA PHE A 293 -39.04 -12.63 -32.65
C PHE A 293 -38.53 -13.38 -31.43
N SER A 294 -37.33 -13.93 -31.56
CA SER A 294 -36.53 -14.44 -30.44
C SER A 294 -35.27 -13.60 -30.30
N LEU A 295 -34.93 -13.26 -29.05
CA LEU A 295 -33.67 -12.59 -28.73
C LEU A 295 -32.52 -13.59 -28.79
N ILE A 296 -31.49 -13.31 -29.60
CA ILE A 296 -30.26 -14.08 -29.64
C ILE A 296 -29.21 -13.37 -28.78
N HIS A 297 -29.09 -13.84 -27.55
CA HIS A 297 -28.14 -13.31 -26.57
C HIS A 297 -26.67 -13.42 -26.99
N ASN A 298 -26.29 -14.34 -27.89
CA ASN A 298 -24.89 -14.47 -28.33
C ASN A 298 -24.45 -13.40 -29.34
N ARG A 299 -25.41 -12.71 -30.01
CA ARG A 299 -25.12 -11.67 -31.00
C ARG A 299 -25.46 -10.26 -30.51
N SER A 300 -26.09 -10.13 -29.35
CA SER A 300 -26.29 -8.83 -28.72
C SER A 300 -24.97 -8.22 -28.28
N MET A 301 -24.90 -6.89 -28.30
CA MET A 301 -23.76 -6.16 -27.77
C MET A 301 -23.91 -5.99 -26.25
N TYR A 302 -22.85 -6.30 -25.52
CA TYR A 302 -22.74 -6.13 -24.08
C TYR A 302 -21.69 -5.08 -23.74
N LEU A 303 -21.91 -4.39 -22.63
CA LEU A 303 -20.96 -3.52 -21.96
C LEU A 303 -20.55 -4.16 -20.65
N ASP A 304 -19.29 -3.97 -20.25
CA ASP A 304 -18.82 -4.47 -18.97
C ASP A 304 -19.28 -3.56 -17.84
N LYS A 305 -19.84 -4.16 -16.79
CA LYS A 305 -20.21 -3.50 -15.54
C LYS A 305 -19.48 -4.15 -14.39
N GLN A 306 -18.86 -3.34 -13.54
CA GLN A 306 -18.20 -3.80 -12.33
C GLN A 306 -18.78 -3.12 -11.10
N ILE A 307 -18.98 -3.90 -10.03
CA ILE A 307 -19.46 -3.40 -8.74
C ILE A 307 -18.25 -3.25 -7.81
N ILE A 308 -18.03 -2.05 -7.32
CA ILE A 308 -16.92 -1.70 -6.44
C ILE A 308 -17.49 -1.24 -5.10
N LYS A 309 -16.97 -1.77 -4.00
CA LYS A 309 -17.32 -1.33 -2.63
C LYS A 309 -16.23 -0.40 -2.12
N LEU A 310 -16.58 0.88 -2.01
CA LEU A 310 -15.69 1.92 -1.52
C LEU A 310 -16.00 2.22 -0.05
N GLN A 311 -14.97 2.35 0.76
CA GLN A 311 -15.02 2.63 2.18
C GLN A 311 -14.42 4.01 2.45
N GLU A 312 -15.01 4.76 3.37
CA GLU A 312 -14.50 6.07 3.80
C GLU A 312 -13.03 5.99 4.29
N SER A 313 -12.23 7.00 3.96
CA SER A 313 -10.85 7.15 4.46
C SER A 313 -10.86 7.27 5.98
N PRO A 314 -9.88 6.66 6.69
CA PRO A 314 -9.80 6.76 8.14
C PRO A 314 -9.58 8.19 8.63
N ASP A 315 -8.97 9.04 7.81
CA ASP A 315 -8.62 10.43 8.13
C ASP A 315 -9.88 11.33 8.24
N ASP A 316 -10.95 10.99 7.52
CA ASP A 316 -12.21 11.75 7.48
C ASP A 316 -13.26 11.23 8.47
N MET A 317 -12.90 10.23 9.30
CA MET A 317 -13.83 9.58 10.22
C MET A 317 -14.03 10.37 11.52
N PRO A 318 -15.27 10.57 11.98
CA PRO A 318 -15.53 11.04 13.34
C PRO A 318 -15.17 9.95 14.36
N SER A 319 -14.60 10.36 15.49
CA SER A 319 -14.11 9.47 16.55
C SER A 319 -15.19 8.48 17.04
N GLY A 320 -14.86 7.19 17.03
CA GLY A 320 -15.65 6.13 17.64
C GLY A 320 -16.76 5.51 16.77
N GLN A 321 -16.85 5.84 15.48
CA GLN A 321 -17.84 5.24 14.57
C GLN A 321 -17.19 4.31 13.54
N THR A 322 -17.90 3.25 13.16
CA THR A 322 -17.46 2.34 12.10
C THR A 322 -17.51 3.02 10.73
N PRO A 323 -16.57 2.71 9.82
CA PRO A 323 -16.54 3.28 8.48
C PRO A 323 -17.76 2.85 7.66
N HIS A 324 -18.35 3.80 6.92
CA HIS A 324 -19.45 3.51 6.00
C HIS A 324 -18.92 3.01 4.66
N THR A 325 -19.70 2.14 4.01
CA THR A 325 -19.39 1.61 2.68
C THR A 325 -20.46 2.03 1.68
N VAL A 326 -20.05 2.39 0.47
CA VAL A 326 -20.95 2.69 -0.64
C VAL A 326 -20.61 1.83 -1.84
N THR A 327 -21.66 1.45 -2.56
CA THR A 327 -21.56 0.69 -3.81
C THR A 327 -21.44 1.63 -4.98
N VAL A 328 -20.36 1.47 -5.72
CA VAL A 328 -20.04 2.19 -6.95
C VAL A 328 -20.20 1.23 -8.12
N PHE A 329 -20.78 1.70 -9.22
CA PHE A 329 -20.79 0.99 -10.49
C PHE A 329 -19.79 1.64 -11.45
N ALA A 330 -18.86 0.83 -11.95
CA ALA A 330 -17.95 1.21 -13.02
C ALA A 330 -18.43 0.58 -14.33
N HIS A 331 -18.35 1.33 -15.42
CA HIS A 331 -18.81 0.92 -16.75
C HIS A 331 -17.66 0.94 -17.76
N GLY A 332 -17.68 -0.02 -18.69
CA GLY A 332 -16.78 -0.06 -19.86
C GLY A 332 -15.30 0.08 -19.48
N ALA A 333 -14.65 1.10 -20.03
CA ALA A 333 -13.22 1.34 -19.86
C ALA A 333 -12.78 1.71 -18.42
N LEU A 334 -13.72 1.98 -17.51
CA LEU A 334 -13.40 2.19 -16.08
C LEU A 334 -13.36 0.87 -15.28
N ALA A 335 -13.81 -0.23 -15.87
CA ALA A 335 -13.72 -1.53 -15.23
C ALA A 335 -12.26 -1.97 -15.06
N GLU A 336 -11.95 -2.63 -13.95
CA GLU A 336 -10.61 -3.14 -13.57
C GLU A 336 -9.50 -2.08 -13.38
N THR A 337 -9.83 -0.79 -13.50
CA THR A 337 -8.87 0.31 -13.27
C THR A 337 -8.40 0.41 -11.81
N VAL A 338 -9.26 0.02 -10.87
CA VAL A 338 -8.99 0.10 -9.43
C VAL A 338 -8.87 -1.29 -8.83
N GLN A 339 -7.85 -1.48 -8.01
CA GLN A 339 -7.62 -2.73 -7.29
C GLN A 339 -8.06 -2.59 -5.82
N PRO A 340 -8.44 -3.69 -5.15
CA PRO A 340 -8.70 -3.68 -3.71
C PRO A 340 -7.47 -3.16 -2.93
N GLY A 341 -7.70 -2.25 -1.99
CA GLY A 341 -6.67 -1.59 -1.18
C GLY A 341 -6.25 -0.21 -1.68
N ASP A 342 -6.54 0.13 -2.93
CA ASP A 342 -6.20 1.43 -3.51
C ASP A 342 -7.03 2.55 -2.84
N ARG A 343 -6.37 3.69 -2.58
CA ARG A 343 -7.01 4.94 -2.17
C ARG A 343 -7.37 5.73 -3.41
N VAL A 344 -8.67 5.95 -3.63
CA VAL A 344 -9.17 6.61 -4.82
C VAL A 344 -10.09 7.78 -4.48
N THR A 345 -9.95 8.85 -5.25
CA THR A 345 -10.95 9.90 -5.41
C THR A 345 -11.86 9.51 -6.57
N LEU A 346 -13.11 9.19 -6.24
CA LEU A 346 -14.16 8.87 -7.20
C LEU A 346 -14.90 10.16 -7.55
N THR A 347 -15.02 10.45 -8.84
CA THR A 347 -16.01 11.41 -9.35
C THR A 347 -17.14 10.62 -10.00
N GLY A 348 -18.38 10.88 -9.61
CA GLY A 348 -19.52 10.12 -10.10
C GLY A 348 -20.87 10.77 -9.84
N ILE A 349 -21.92 10.16 -10.39
CA ILE A 349 -23.31 10.62 -10.26
C ILE A 349 -23.98 9.83 -9.15
N PHE A 350 -24.61 10.52 -8.20
CA PHE A 350 -25.37 9.87 -7.14
C PHE A 350 -26.74 9.40 -7.65
N ARG A 351 -26.98 8.08 -7.68
CA ARG A 351 -28.26 7.50 -8.11
C ARG A 351 -28.97 6.79 -6.97
N ALA A 352 -30.30 6.78 -7.05
CA ALA A 352 -31.17 6.06 -6.13
C ALA A 352 -32.00 5.04 -6.92
N GLN A 353 -31.77 3.75 -6.67
CA GLN A 353 -32.49 2.66 -7.32
C GLN A 353 -33.55 2.06 -6.39
N ALA A 354 -34.76 1.87 -6.91
CA ALA A 354 -35.84 1.26 -6.15
C ALA A 354 -35.59 -0.25 -5.99
N VAL A 355 -35.74 -0.74 -4.75
CA VAL A 355 -35.59 -2.17 -4.46
C VAL A 355 -36.96 -2.84 -4.39
N ARG A 356 -37.08 -4.01 -5.02
CA ARG A 356 -38.25 -4.89 -4.89
C ARG A 356 -38.03 -5.83 -3.71
N SER A 357 -38.98 -5.88 -2.77
CA SER A 357 -38.95 -6.83 -1.65
C SER A 357 -39.11 -8.28 -2.12
N ASN A 358 -39.95 -8.49 -3.14
CA ASN A 358 -40.17 -9.80 -3.74
C ASN A 358 -40.06 -9.69 -5.27
N PRO A 359 -39.12 -10.40 -5.92
CA PRO A 359 -38.88 -10.24 -7.36
C PRO A 359 -40.07 -10.61 -8.24
N LYS A 360 -41.00 -11.43 -7.74
CA LYS A 360 -42.22 -11.84 -8.49
C LYS A 360 -43.31 -10.77 -8.51
N GLN A 361 -43.36 -9.89 -7.51
CA GLN A 361 -44.39 -8.87 -7.41
C GLN A 361 -43.86 -7.53 -7.90
N ARG A 362 -44.72 -6.73 -8.53
CA ARG A 362 -44.37 -5.38 -9.01
C ARG A 362 -44.31 -4.32 -7.89
N ALA A 363 -44.66 -4.69 -6.65
CA ALA A 363 -44.61 -3.78 -5.51
C ALA A 363 -43.15 -3.34 -5.23
N LEU A 364 -42.95 -2.03 -5.15
CA LEU A 364 -41.66 -1.40 -4.82
C LEU A 364 -41.64 -1.06 -3.33
N ASN A 365 -40.46 -1.15 -2.72
CA ASN A 365 -40.26 -0.60 -1.38
C ASN A 365 -40.10 0.92 -1.47
N SER A 366 -40.55 1.63 -0.43
CA SER A 366 -40.37 3.08 -0.30
C SER A 366 -38.92 3.48 -0.05
N VAL A 367 -38.09 2.56 0.45
CA VAL A 367 -36.65 2.78 0.69
C VAL A 367 -35.87 2.44 -0.58
N TYR A 368 -35.26 3.47 -1.15
CA TYR A 368 -34.38 3.35 -2.30
C TYR A 368 -32.97 3.01 -1.82
N ARG A 369 -32.29 2.15 -2.57
CA ARG A 369 -30.86 1.88 -2.36
C ARG A 369 -30.06 2.88 -3.16
N SER A 370 -29.12 3.55 -2.51
CA SER A 370 -28.20 4.47 -3.17
C SER A 370 -27.02 3.72 -3.80
N ASN A 371 -26.57 4.21 -4.95
CA ASN A 371 -25.39 3.77 -5.65
C ASN A 371 -24.75 4.98 -6.35
N ILE A 372 -23.45 4.92 -6.60
CA ILE A 372 -22.75 5.96 -7.35
C ILE A 372 -22.32 5.36 -8.68
N ASP A 373 -22.66 6.02 -9.78
CA ASP A 373 -22.16 5.63 -11.09
C ASP A 373 -20.86 6.40 -11.33
N ALA A 374 -19.75 5.66 -11.50
CA ALA A 374 -18.42 6.22 -11.64
C ALA A 374 -18.24 6.87 -13.03
N LEU A 375 -17.74 8.10 -13.05
CA LEU A 375 -17.30 8.77 -14.27
C LEU A 375 -15.77 8.84 -14.37
N HIS A 376 -15.10 9.01 -13.23
CA HIS A 376 -13.64 9.08 -13.18
C HIS A 376 -13.10 8.57 -11.84
N PHE A 377 -11.99 7.84 -11.90
CA PHE A 377 -11.20 7.45 -10.73
C PHE A 377 -9.85 8.14 -10.81
N ARG A 378 -9.48 8.89 -9.77
CA ARG A 378 -8.13 9.41 -9.58
C ARG A 378 -7.51 8.72 -8.37
N LYS A 379 -6.40 8.03 -8.56
CA LYS A 379 -5.65 7.41 -7.46
C LYS A 379 -4.93 8.50 -6.67
N THR A 380 -5.08 8.49 -5.35
CA THR A 380 -4.54 9.54 -4.47
C THR A 380 -3.37 8.99 -3.67
N ASP A 381 -2.27 8.67 -4.37
CA ASP A 381 -1.06 8.13 -3.75
C ASP A 381 0.01 9.20 -3.48
N LYS A 382 -0.38 10.45 -3.20
CA LYS A 382 0.56 11.57 -3.00
C LYS A 382 1.53 11.39 -1.81
N GLN A 383 1.15 10.61 -0.80
CA GLN A 383 1.95 10.40 0.41
C GLN A 383 2.85 9.16 0.33
N ARG A 384 2.62 8.27 -0.66
CA ARG A 384 3.30 6.98 -0.76
C ARG A 384 4.12 6.94 -2.05
N LEU A 385 5.19 6.14 -2.10
CA LEU A 385 5.97 5.97 -3.35
C LEU A 385 5.05 5.63 -4.55
N HIS A 386 5.22 6.34 -5.66
CA HIS A 386 4.52 6.00 -6.89
C HIS A 386 5.02 4.65 -7.41
N GLN A 387 4.09 3.81 -7.85
CA GLN A 387 4.39 2.50 -8.43
C GLN A 387 4.56 2.54 -9.96
N ASP A 388 4.31 3.70 -10.56
CA ASP A 388 4.51 3.87 -12.00
C ASP A 388 6.00 3.81 -12.33
N ASN A 389 6.30 3.16 -13.45
CA ASN A 389 7.59 2.59 -13.84
C ASN A 389 8.77 3.58 -14.04
N GLY A 390 8.79 4.74 -13.39
CA GLY A 390 9.78 5.79 -13.64
C GLY A 390 9.68 6.41 -15.05
N GLU A 391 8.75 5.93 -15.89
CA GLU A 391 8.55 6.40 -17.28
C GLU A 391 7.94 7.80 -17.34
N ASN A 392 7.24 8.24 -16.29
CA ASN A 392 6.65 9.58 -16.19
C ASN A 392 7.52 10.57 -15.39
N LEU A 393 8.78 10.22 -15.09
CA LEU A 393 9.64 11.13 -14.34
C LEU A 393 10.26 12.17 -15.26
N THR A 394 10.22 13.45 -14.85
CA THR A 394 10.75 14.50 -15.71
C THR A 394 12.26 14.41 -15.88
N ASP A 395 12.81 14.65 -17.08
CA ASP A 395 14.26 14.66 -17.32
C ASP A 395 15.02 15.61 -16.37
N ALA A 396 14.38 16.71 -15.97
CA ALA A 396 14.90 17.62 -14.96
C ALA A 396 15.02 16.94 -13.58
N ARG A 397 14.04 16.13 -13.20
CA ARG A 397 14.05 15.34 -11.96
C ARG A 397 15.07 14.21 -12.03
N ILE A 398 15.19 13.54 -13.17
CA ILE A 398 16.22 12.53 -13.41
C ILE A 398 17.61 13.16 -13.30
N ALA A 399 17.81 14.37 -13.82
CA ALA A 399 19.07 15.09 -13.68
C ALA A 399 19.37 15.45 -12.21
N GLN A 400 18.36 15.84 -11.41
CA GLN A 400 18.53 16.05 -9.96
C GLN A 400 18.89 14.74 -9.23
N ILE A 401 18.21 13.65 -9.56
CA ILE A 401 18.47 12.30 -9.02
C ILE A 401 19.90 11.86 -9.31
N LYS A 402 20.36 12.02 -10.57
CA LYS A 402 21.73 11.67 -10.96
C LYS A 402 22.78 12.54 -10.26
N ARG A 403 22.53 13.85 -10.14
CA ARG A 403 23.41 14.76 -9.37
C ARG A 403 23.52 14.38 -7.91
N LEU A 404 22.44 13.87 -7.31
CA LEU A 404 22.48 13.36 -5.95
C LEU A 404 23.29 12.08 -5.90
N ALA A 405 23.03 11.11 -6.79
CA ALA A 405 23.75 9.84 -6.85
C ALA A 405 25.27 9.97 -7.02
N GLU A 406 25.76 11.06 -7.65
CA GLU A 406 27.18 11.35 -7.80
C GLU A 406 27.89 11.72 -6.47
N ARG A 407 27.15 12.11 -5.43
CA ARG A 407 27.77 12.43 -4.13
C ARG A 407 28.27 11.13 -3.47
N GLU A 408 29.43 11.19 -2.81
CA GLU A 408 29.99 10.04 -2.11
C GLU A 408 29.20 9.72 -0.83
N ASP A 409 28.63 10.74 -0.18
CA ASP A 409 27.87 10.62 1.08
C ASP A 409 26.37 10.31 0.87
N VAL A 410 25.96 9.81 -0.30
CA VAL A 410 24.53 9.59 -0.63
C VAL A 410 23.84 8.65 0.34
N VAL A 411 24.49 7.54 0.69
CA VAL A 411 23.91 6.56 1.61
C VAL A 411 23.59 7.20 2.95
N ASP A 412 24.49 8.03 3.46
CA ASP A 412 24.35 8.67 4.77
C ASP A 412 23.37 9.84 4.73
N ALA A 413 23.37 10.62 3.66
CA ALA A 413 22.38 11.66 3.42
C ALA A 413 20.96 11.06 3.34
N LEU A 414 20.75 10.04 2.50
CA LEU A 414 19.46 9.37 2.37
C LEU A 414 19.06 8.64 3.66
N ALA A 415 20.01 8.03 4.37
CA ALA A 415 19.74 7.42 5.67
C ALA A 415 19.32 8.46 6.70
N SER A 416 19.96 9.62 6.75
CA SER A 416 19.58 10.71 7.67
C SER A 416 18.20 11.30 7.34
N ALA A 417 17.86 11.38 6.04
CA ALA A 417 16.55 11.81 5.56
C ALA A 417 15.46 10.80 5.94
N ILE A 418 15.76 9.50 6.07
CA ILE A 418 14.80 8.53 6.58
C ILE A 418 14.57 8.78 8.08
N ALA A 419 13.33 9.12 8.44
CA ALA A 419 12.86 9.36 9.80
C ALA A 419 13.71 10.42 10.56
N PRO A 420 13.60 11.72 10.19
CA PRO A 420 14.37 12.79 10.84
C PRO A 420 14.05 12.95 12.34
N SER A 421 12.87 12.48 12.77
CA SER A 421 12.46 12.49 14.16
C SER A 421 13.23 11.52 15.06
N ILE A 422 13.92 10.52 14.49
CA ILE A 422 14.61 9.46 15.24
C ILE A 422 16.12 9.68 15.18
N PHE A 423 16.74 9.81 16.35
CA PHE A 423 18.16 10.11 16.54
C PHE A 423 19.01 8.83 16.72
N GLU A 424 20.32 8.93 16.50
CA GLU A 424 21.38 7.95 16.88
C GLU A 424 21.38 6.53 16.27
N HIS A 425 20.42 6.16 15.43
CA HIS A 425 20.39 4.84 14.77
C HIS A 425 20.73 4.86 13.27
N SER A 426 21.90 5.39 12.89
CA SER A 426 22.33 5.45 11.49
C SER A 426 22.41 4.08 10.82
N ASP A 427 22.86 3.05 11.53
CA ASP A 427 23.04 1.71 10.94
C ASP A 427 21.71 1.01 10.67
N VAL A 428 20.73 1.19 11.57
CA VAL A 428 19.37 0.70 11.34
C VAL A 428 18.76 1.40 10.13
N LYS A 429 18.96 2.73 10.02
CA LYS A 429 18.47 3.52 8.87
C LYS A 429 19.12 3.09 7.56
N ARG A 430 20.43 2.82 7.54
CA ARG A 430 21.14 2.21 6.39
C ARG A 430 20.56 0.84 6.03
N GLY A 431 20.28 0.00 7.02
CA GLY A 431 19.60 -1.28 6.81
C GLY A 431 18.19 -1.11 6.21
N LEU A 432 17.39 -0.19 6.73
CA LEU A 432 16.07 0.15 6.20
C LEU A 432 16.13 0.71 4.79
N LEU A 433 17.17 1.51 4.46
CA LEU A 433 17.43 1.97 3.11
C LEU A 433 17.64 0.76 2.17
N CYS A 434 18.50 -0.19 2.53
CA CYS A 434 18.71 -1.41 1.74
C CYS A 434 17.41 -2.22 1.55
N LEU A 435 16.54 -2.28 2.58
CA LEU A 435 15.21 -2.89 2.48
C LEU A 435 14.33 -2.17 1.46
N LEU A 436 14.35 -0.83 1.46
CA LEU A 436 13.54 -0.02 0.57
C LEU A 436 13.94 -0.21 -0.89
N PHE A 437 15.23 -0.28 -1.25
CA PHE A 437 15.67 -0.53 -2.63
C PHE A 437 15.55 -2.00 -3.04
N GLY A 438 15.82 -2.93 -2.10
CA GLY A 438 15.76 -4.38 -2.30
C GLY A 438 16.80 -4.93 -3.30
N GLY A 439 17.03 -6.24 -3.30
CA GLY A 439 17.93 -6.91 -4.25
C GLY A 439 17.35 -7.03 -5.66
N THR A 440 18.13 -7.56 -6.61
CA THR A 440 17.64 -7.79 -7.98
C THR A 440 16.97 -9.15 -8.12
N PRO A 441 15.79 -9.24 -8.78
CA PRO A 441 15.24 -10.55 -9.15
C PRO A 441 16.10 -11.14 -10.28
N LYS A 442 16.76 -12.26 -10.01
CA LYS A 442 17.49 -13.04 -11.02
C LYS A 442 16.55 -14.10 -11.59
N ASP A 443 15.88 -13.77 -12.68
CA ASP A 443 15.11 -14.74 -13.47
C ASP A 443 16.05 -15.43 -14.47
N ASP A 444 16.81 -16.42 -13.99
CA ASP A 444 17.60 -17.27 -14.88
C ASP A 444 16.65 -18.12 -15.74
N LYS A 445 16.56 -17.78 -17.04
CA LYS A 445 15.66 -18.43 -18.01
C LYS A 445 15.90 -19.95 -18.17
N ASN A 446 16.98 -20.50 -17.60
CA ASN A 446 17.41 -21.89 -17.78
C ASN A 446 17.30 -22.80 -16.54
N GLU A 447 17.06 -22.28 -15.33
CA GLU A 447 16.89 -23.11 -14.11
C GLU A 447 15.56 -22.82 -13.39
N LYS A 448 14.92 -23.88 -12.86
CA LYS A 448 13.61 -23.81 -12.18
C LYS A 448 13.66 -23.19 -10.76
N THR A 449 14.84 -22.77 -10.29
CA THR A 449 15.02 -22.29 -8.92
C THR A 449 14.88 -20.78 -8.88
N LYS A 450 13.72 -20.28 -8.43
CA LYS A 450 13.53 -18.85 -8.19
C LYS A 450 14.31 -18.45 -6.95
N LEU A 451 15.34 -17.63 -7.14
CA LEU A 451 16.09 -17.05 -6.03
C LEU A 451 15.36 -15.81 -5.52
N ARG A 452 15.17 -15.76 -4.20
CA ARG A 452 14.62 -14.62 -3.49
C ARG A 452 15.56 -13.41 -3.59
N SER A 453 15.02 -12.24 -3.90
CA SER A 453 15.76 -10.96 -4.00
C SER A 453 15.49 -10.00 -2.84
N GLU A 454 14.42 -10.23 -2.08
CA GLU A 454 13.96 -9.34 -1.01
C GLU A 454 14.73 -9.56 0.28
N ILE A 455 15.00 -8.47 0.99
CA ILE A 455 15.74 -8.47 2.25
C ILE A 455 14.75 -8.56 3.41
N ASN A 456 15.00 -9.40 4.41
CA ASN A 456 14.25 -9.40 5.66
C ASN A 456 15.06 -8.79 6.80
N ILE A 457 14.42 -7.91 7.58
CA ILE A 457 15.04 -7.26 8.73
C ILE A 457 14.24 -7.54 10.00
N LEU A 458 14.96 -7.87 11.07
CA LEU A 458 14.42 -8.04 12.40
C LEU A 458 15.03 -6.99 13.36
N LEU A 459 14.17 -6.21 14.02
CA LEU A 459 14.54 -5.24 15.05
C LEU A 459 14.26 -5.83 16.43
N CYS A 460 15.30 -6.12 17.18
CA CYS A 460 15.23 -6.65 18.54
C CYS A 460 15.71 -5.61 19.55
N GLY A 461 15.28 -5.68 20.81
CA GLY A 461 15.70 -4.68 21.79
C GLY A 461 14.69 -4.41 22.91
N ASP A 462 15.01 -3.46 23.78
CA ASP A 462 14.17 -3.12 24.91
C ASP A 462 12.94 -2.26 24.50
N PRO A 463 11.83 -2.31 25.24
CA PRO A 463 10.70 -1.40 25.01
C PRO A 463 11.14 0.04 25.26
N GLY A 464 10.70 0.96 24.40
CA GLY A 464 11.10 2.38 24.47
C GLY A 464 12.09 2.79 23.38
N THR A 465 12.75 1.85 22.70
CA THR A 465 13.76 2.11 21.66
C THR A 465 13.19 2.52 20.28
N SER A 466 12.08 3.28 20.23
CA SER A 466 11.43 3.81 19.01
C SER A 466 11.14 2.81 17.86
N LYS A 467 11.19 1.49 18.09
CA LYS A 467 11.00 0.47 17.05
C LYS A 467 9.64 0.53 16.36
N SER A 468 8.56 0.57 17.14
CA SER A 468 7.20 0.64 16.59
C SER A 468 7.01 1.94 15.78
N GLN A 469 7.68 3.03 16.19
CA GLN A 469 7.69 4.28 15.44
C GLN A 469 8.43 4.14 14.10
N LEU A 470 9.56 3.42 14.05
CA LEU A 470 10.26 3.10 12.80
C LEU A 470 9.36 2.29 11.85
N LEU A 471 8.69 1.26 12.36
CA LEU A 471 7.74 0.45 11.57
C LEU A 471 6.60 1.30 11.00
N GLN A 472 6.04 2.19 11.82
CA GLN A 472 4.94 3.06 11.42
C GLN A 472 5.39 4.09 10.38
N TYR A 473 6.60 4.63 10.51
CA TYR A 473 7.18 5.53 9.52
C TYR A 473 7.38 4.84 8.17
N VAL A 474 7.97 3.63 8.16
CA VAL A 474 8.15 2.83 6.93
C VAL A 474 6.79 2.46 6.31
N TYR A 475 5.79 2.17 7.14
CA TYR A 475 4.42 1.94 6.68
C TYR A 475 3.83 3.18 5.97
N GLN A 476 4.08 4.39 6.47
CA GLN A 476 3.60 5.62 5.84
C GLN A 476 4.32 5.94 4.53
N LEU A 477 5.61 5.60 4.42
CA LEU A 477 6.44 5.89 3.24
C LEU A 477 6.04 5.06 2.00
N LEU A 478 5.69 3.78 2.19
CA LEU A 478 5.49 2.81 1.12
C LEU A 478 4.01 2.66 0.68
N PRO A 479 3.71 2.57 -0.63
CA PRO A 479 2.36 2.41 -1.20
C PRO A 479 1.70 1.11 -0.78
N ARG A 480 2.48 0.03 -0.83
CA ARG A 480 2.07 -1.35 -0.58
C ARG A 480 2.61 -1.91 0.73
N SER A 481 2.63 -1.08 1.76
CA SER A 481 2.97 -1.54 3.10
C SER A 481 1.72 -2.03 3.83
N GLN A 482 1.90 -3.03 4.69
CA GLN A 482 0.87 -3.45 5.64
C GLN A 482 1.44 -3.45 7.04
N TYR A 483 0.72 -2.84 7.98
CA TYR A 483 1.09 -2.85 9.39
C TYR A 483 0.21 -3.84 10.14
N THR A 484 0.84 -4.79 10.80
CA THR A 484 0.16 -5.86 11.53
C THR A 484 0.79 -6.04 12.91
N SER A 485 -0.05 -6.31 13.91
CA SER A 485 0.42 -6.69 15.25
C SER A 485 0.38 -8.21 15.39
N GLY A 486 1.43 -8.81 15.96
CA GLY A 486 1.57 -10.25 16.11
C GLY A 486 0.46 -10.90 16.93
N LYS A 487 -0.12 -10.19 17.91
CA LYS A 487 -1.30 -10.64 18.66
C LYS A 487 -2.61 -10.51 17.88
N GLY A 488 -2.76 -9.42 17.13
CA GLY A 488 -3.96 -9.14 16.34
C GLY A 488 -4.05 -9.95 15.05
N SER A 489 -2.94 -10.57 14.64
CA SER A 489 -2.80 -11.24 13.36
C SER A 489 -2.85 -12.76 13.53
N SER A 490 -4.02 -13.34 13.23
CA SER A 490 -4.14 -14.78 13.06
C SER A 490 -3.52 -15.23 11.74
N ALA A 491 -3.21 -16.53 11.61
CA ALA A 491 -2.75 -17.10 10.34
C ALA A 491 -3.72 -16.79 9.18
N VAL A 492 -5.02 -16.71 9.43
CA VAL A 492 -6.03 -16.35 8.41
C VAL A 492 -5.91 -14.88 7.98
N GLY A 493 -5.57 -13.98 8.92
CA GLY A 493 -5.36 -12.56 8.64
C GLY A 493 -4.08 -12.28 7.86
N LEU A 494 -3.02 -13.07 8.06
CA LEU A 494 -1.77 -12.96 7.29
C LEU A 494 -1.88 -13.58 5.89
N THR A 495 -2.60 -14.69 5.75
CA THR A 495 -2.64 -15.51 4.53
C THR A 495 -3.75 -15.11 3.56
N ALA A 496 -4.80 -15.91 3.45
CA ALA A 496 -6.04 -15.57 2.78
C ALA A 496 -7.18 -16.32 3.47
N SER A 497 -8.34 -15.69 3.51
CA SER A 497 -9.57 -16.27 4.05
C SER A 497 -10.52 -16.61 2.92
N VAL A 498 -11.27 -17.70 3.05
CA VAL A 498 -12.34 -18.02 2.09
C VAL A 498 -13.64 -17.50 2.69
N SER A 499 -14.31 -16.59 1.98
CA SER A 499 -15.58 -15.99 2.40
C SER A 499 -16.64 -16.20 1.34
N ARG A 500 -17.91 -16.30 1.74
CA ARG A 500 -19.02 -16.36 0.78
C ARG A 500 -19.51 -14.94 0.48
N ASP A 501 -19.45 -14.53 -0.77
CA ASP A 501 -19.94 -13.22 -1.19
C ASP A 501 -21.47 -13.19 -1.17
N PRO A 502 -22.15 -12.24 -0.51
CA PRO A 502 -23.61 -12.16 -0.47
C PRO A 502 -24.24 -11.84 -1.84
N ASP A 503 -23.52 -11.11 -2.71
CA ASP A 503 -24.05 -10.64 -3.98
C ASP A 503 -24.04 -11.78 -5.03
N THR A 504 -22.90 -12.46 -5.21
CA THR A 504 -22.76 -13.59 -6.14
C THR A 504 -23.11 -14.95 -5.53
N LYS A 505 -23.18 -15.07 -4.20
CA LYS A 505 -23.31 -16.33 -3.43
C LYS A 505 -22.17 -17.33 -3.64
N GLN A 506 -21.12 -16.97 -4.35
CA GLN A 506 -19.94 -17.79 -4.61
C GLN A 506 -18.93 -17.67 -3.47
N LEU A 507 -18.07 -18.69 -3.32
CA LEU A 507 -16.94 -18.65 -2.41
C LEU A 507 -15.82 -17.85 -3.08
N VAL A 508 -15.42 -16.75 -2.47
CA VAL A 508 -14.35 -15.88 -2.93
C VAL A 508 -13.19 -15.91 -1.94
N LEU A 509 -11.98 -15.93 -2.47
CA LEU A 509 -10.75 -15.83 -1.68
C LEU A 509 -10.50 -14.36 -1.36
N GLN A 510 -10.50 -14.01 -0.07
CA GLN A 510 -10.07 -12.71 0.41
C GLN A 510 -8.60 -12.78 0.79
N THR A 511 -7.78 -11.97 0.13
CA THR A 511 -6.35 -11.86 0.41
C THR A 511 -6.10 -11.27 1.79
N GLY A 512 -5.16 -11.85 2.53
CA GLY A 512 -4.67 -11.35 3.80
C GLY A 512 -3.50 -10.39 3.63
N ALA A 513 -2.92 -9.95 4.75
CA ALA A 513 -1.94 -8.87 4.80
C ALA A 513 -0.68 -9.14 3.94
N LEU A 514 -0.15 -10.38 3.94
CA LEU A 514 1.08 -10.69 3.20
C LEU A 514 0.88 -10.64 1.68
N VAL A 515 -0.29 -11.08 1.20
CA VAL A 515 -0.61 -11.08 -0.24
C VAL A 515 -0.91 -9.66 -0.73
N LEU A 516 -1.53 -8.83 0.10
CA LEU A 516 -1.74 -7.42 -0.19
C LEU A 516 -0.42 -6.62 -0.25
N ALA A 517 0.60 -7.08 0.46
CA ALA A 517 1.93 -6.48 0.48
C ALA A 517 2.89 -7.00 -0.62
N ASP A 518 2.40 -7.63 -1.70
CA ASP A 518 3.27 -8.11 -2.80
C ASP A 518 4.05 -6.95 -3.45
N LYS A 519 5.37 -7.16 -3.58
CA LYS A 519 6.43 -6.20 -3.93
C LYS A 519 6.59 -5.01 -2.97
N GLY A 520 6.02 -5.10 -1.78
CA GLY A 520 6.08 -4.09 -0.73
C GLY A 520 6.79 -4.58 0.53
N VAL A 521 6.45 -3.95 1.66
CA VAL A 521 6.99 -4.30 2.99
C VAL A 521 5.84 -4.65 3.93
N CYS A 522 5.92 -5.81 4.56
CA CYS A 522 5.01 -6.18 5.64
C CYS A 522 5.69 -5.86 6.99
N CYS A 523 5.15 -4.86 7.69
CA CYS A 523 5.58 -4.48 9.02
C CYS A 523 4.82 -5.32 10.06
N ILE A 524 5.56 -6.07 10.87
CA ILE A 524 5.01 -6.88 11.97
C ILE A 524 5.58 -6.38 13.30
N ASP A 525 4.72 -5.86 14.17
CA ASP A 525 5.08 -5.54 15.56
C ASP A 525 4.71 -6.69 16.50
N GLU A 526 5.36 -6.77 17.67
CA GLU A 526 5.20 -7.85 18.65
C GLU A 526 5.36 -9.25 18.03
N PHE A 527 6.41 -9.45 17.25
CA PHE A 527 6.68 -10.70 16.54
C PHE A 527 6.82 -11.91 17.49
N ASP A 528 7.31 -11.67 18.71
CA ASP A 528 7.44 -12.66 19.78
C ASP A 528 6.08 -13.25 20.20
N LYS A 529 5.00 -12.47 20.15
CA LYS A 529 3.66 -12.88 20.63
C LYS A 529 2.81 -13.60 19.56
N MET A 530 3.38 -13.87 18.39
CA MET A 530 2.66 -14.58 17.32
C MET A 530 2.37 -16.04 17.66
N SER A 531 1.19 -16.53 17.27
CA SER A 531 0.84 -17.96 17.39
C SER A 531 1.71 -18.84 16.48
N GLU A 532 1.96 -20.08 16.91
CA GLU A 532 2.79 -21.05 16.17
C GLU A 532 2.26 -21.33 14.74
N SER A 533 0.93 -21.37 14.57
CA SER A 533 0.28 -21.52 13.26
C SER A 533 0.54 -20.37 12.29
N ALA A 534 0.80 -19.17 12.79
CA ALA A 534 1.15 -18.02 11.97
C ALA A 534 2.65 -18.03 11.64
N ARG A 535 3.50 -18.53 12.57
CA ARG A 535 4.94 -18.72 12.33
C ARG A 535 5.22 -19.78 11.26
N SER A 536 4.43 -20.85 11.18
CA SER A 536 4.59 -21.88 10.15
C SER A 536 4.34 -21.36 8.74
N VAL A 537 3.35 -20.47 8.57
CA VAL A 537 3.09 -19.76 7.31
C VAL A 537 4.30 -18.91 6.91
N LEU A 538 4.90 -18.19 7.87
CA LEU A 538 6.07 -17.36 7.58
C LEU A 538 7.28 -18.20 7.14
N HIS A 539 7.42 -19.45 7.59
CA HIS A 539 8.47 -20.33 7.08
C HIS A 539 8.35 -20.60 5.59
N GLU A 540 7.13 -20.71 5.07
CA GLU A 540 6.87 -20.90 3.64
C GLU A 540 7.12 -19.61 2.87
N VAL A 541 6.53 -18.50 3.32
CA VAL A 541 6.63 -17.20 2.64
C VAL A 541 8.07 -16.67 2.63
N MET A 542 8.81 -16.78 3.73
CA MET A 542 10.18 -16.27 3.78
C MET A 542 11.16 -17.08 2.92
N GLU A 543 10.93 -18.38 2.75
CA GLU A 543 11.81 -19.26 1.97
C GLU A 543 11.45 -19.25 0.48
N GLN A 544 10.17 -19.38 0.15
CA GLN A 544 9.70 -19.62 -1.22
C GLN A 544 9.04 -18.38 -1.85
N GLN A 545 8.70 -17.36 -1.07
CA GLN A 545 7.90 -16.19 -1.49
C GLN A 545 6.55 -16.59 -2.14
N THR A 546 6.05 -17.77 -1.80
CA THR A 546 4.77 -18.31 -2.24
C THR A 546 3.98 -18.78 -1.03
N LEU A 547 2.67 -18.79 -1.19
CA LEU A 547 1.73 -19.21 -0.18
C LEU A 547 0.77 -20.23 -0.79
N SER A 548 0.84 -21.47 -0.34
CA SER A 548 -0.06 -22.54 -0.78
C SER A 548 -1.32 -22.59 0.10
N ILE A 549 -2.48 -22.53 -0.54
CA ILE A 549 -3.78 -22.66 0.12
C ILE A 549 -4.56 -23.79 -0.51
N ALA A 550 -4.98 -24.74 0.33
CA ALA A 550 -5.95 -25.77 -0.02
C ALA A 550 -7.13 -25.70 0.97
N LYS A 551 -8.15 -24.88 0.66
CA LYS A 551 -9.33 -24.70 1.53
C LYS A 551 -10.62 -24.64 0.71
N ALA A 552 -11.68 -25.26 1.23
CA ALA A 552 -13.03 -25.23 0.64
C ALA A 552 -13.10 -25.57 -0.86
N GLY A 553 -12.27 -26.50 -1.32
CA GLY A 553 -12.20 -26.93 -2.72
C GLY A 553 -11.36 -26.03 -3.64
N ILE A 554 -10.82 -24.91 -3.13
CA ILE A 554 -9.90 -24.03 -3.85
C ILE A 554 -8.48 -24.44 -3.48
N ILE A 555 -7.75 -24.94 -4.47
CA ILE A 555 -6.31 -25.24 -4.38
C ILE A 555 -5.61 -24.18 -5.21
N CYS A 556 -4.91 -23.24 -4.56
CA CYS A 556 -4.20 -22.16 -5.23
C CYS A 556 -2.85 -21.92 -4.55
N GLN A 557 -1.87 -21.51 -5.36
CA GLN A 557 -0.61 -20.97 -4.88
C GLN A 557 -0.63 -19.48 -5.19
N LEU A 558 -0.64 -18.66 -4.13
CA LEU A 558 -0.56 -17.22 -4.23
C LEU A 558 0.91 -16.80 -4.12
N ASN A 559 1.30 -15.78 -4.88
CA ASN A 559 2.62 -15.19 -4.73
C ASN A 559 2.56 -14.14 -3.60
N ALA A 560 3.55 -14.18 -2.71
CA ALA A 560 3.70 -13.25 -1.61
C ALA A 560 5.17 -12.82 -1.54
N ARG A 561 5.61 -12.07 -2.56
CA ARG A 561 6.96 -11.48 -2.61
C ARG A 561 6.92 -10.19 -1.80
N ALA A 562 6.85 -10.34 -0.48
CA ALA A 562 6.85 -9.21 0.44
C ALA A 562 8.12 -9.27 1.28
N SER A 563 8.77 -8.12 1.44
CA SER A 563 9.89 -7.99 2.37
C SER A 563 9.34 -7.89 3.79
N LEU A 564 9.90 -8.68 4.72
CA LEU A 564 9.44 -8.66 6.11
C LEU A 564 10.27 -7.66 6.93
N LEU A 565 9.60 -6.75 7.60
CA LEU A 565 10.18 -5.90 8.64
C LEU A 565 9.50 -6.23 9.96
N ALA A 566 10.20 -6.91 10.85
CA ALA A 566 9.65 -7.37 12.12
C ALA A 566 10.29 -6.63 13.30
N ALA A 567 9.49 -6.30 14.32
CA ALA A 567 9.97 -5.89 15.63
C ALA A 567 9.67 -6.97 16.68
N ALA A 568 10.69 -7.32 17.46
CA ALA A 568 10.60 -8.26 18.56
C ALA A 568 11.13 -7.63 19.84
N ASN A 569 10.53 -8.04 20.96
CA ASN A 569 10.97 -7.68 22.29
C ASN A 569 11.52 -8.92 23.01
N PRO A 570 12.52 -8.78 23.90
CA PRO A 570 13.02 -9.89 24.70
C PRO A 570 11.95 -10.37 25.69
N VAL A 571 12.03 -11.65 26.07
CA VAL A 571 11.03 -12.31 26.95
C VAL A 571 10.91 -11.59 28.30
N ASP A 572 12.03 -11.19 28.88
CA ASP A 572 12.09 -10.52 30.19
C ASP A 572 11.83 -8.99 30.07
N SER A 573 11.41 -8.50 28.90
CA SER A 573 11.29 -7.07 28.54
C SER A 573 12.57 -6.24 28.64
N LYS A 574 13.60 -6.71 29.32
CA LYS A 574 14.93 -6.13 29.35
C LYS A 574 15.95 -7.13 28.84
N TRP A 575 16.91 -6.65 28.07
CA TRP A 575 18.01 -7.47 27.59
C TRP A 575 18.88 -7.93 28.77
N ASN A 576 18.91 -9.25 29.01
CA ASN A 576 19.78 -9.83 30.01
C ASN A 576 21.10 -10.26 29.38
N THR A 577 22.19 -9.68 29.84
CA THR A 577 23.54 -9.90 29.30
C THR A 577 24.10 -11.28 29.61
N SER A 578 23.60 -11.93 30.67
CA SER A 578 24.07 -13.25 31.08
C SER A 578 23.50 -14.40 30.26
N LYS A 579 22.50 -14.14 29.41
CA LYS A 579 21.80 -15.13 28.59
C LYS A 579 22.18 -14.99 27.12
N THR A 580 22.10 -16.08 26.37
CA THR A 580 22.36 -16.03 24.94
C THR A 580 21.21 -15.35 24.19
N ILE A 581 21.50 -14.75 23.03
CA ILE A 581 20.51 -14.07 22.16
C ILE A 581 19.29 -14.96 21.87
N VAL A 582 19.53 -16.25 21.63
CA VAL A 582 18.49 -17.22 21.27
C VAL A 582 17.54 -17.48 22.43
N GLU A 583 18.07 -17.58 23.65
CA GLU A 583 17.28 -17.75 24.87
C GLU A 583 16.55 -16.45 25.24
N ASN A 584 17.14 -15.29 24.97
CA ASN A 584 16.52 -13.99 25.24
C ASN A 584 15.31 -13.70 24.34
N MET A 585 15.27 -14.28 23.13
CA MET A 585 14.25 -13.96 22.12
C MET A 585 13.16 -15.03 21.95
N ASP A 586 13.32 -16.23 22.50
CA ASP A 586 12.37 -17.36 22.36
C ASP A 586 11.92 -17.63 20.90
N LEU A 587 12.88 -17.56 19.96
CA LEU A 587 12.66 -17.89 18.56
C LEU A 587 13.53 -19.07 18.13
N PRO A 588 12.98 -20.03 17.36
CA PRO A 588 13.76 -21.15 16.85
C PRO A 588 14.81 -20.69 15.83
N HIS A 589 15.99 -21.32 15.85
CA HIS A 589 17.11 -21.03 14.92
C HIS A 589 16.74 -21.11 13.44
N THR A 590 15.75 -21.95 13.08
CA THR A 590 15.27 -22.11 11.71
C THR A 590 14.60 -20.84 11.17
N LEU A 591 14.04 -20.00 12.05
CA LEU A 591 13.43 -18.72 11.70
C LEU A 591 14.47 -17.60 11.68
N LEU A 592 15.33 -17.54 12.71
CA LEU A 592 16.38 -16.52 12.83
C LEU A 592 17.32 -16.53 11.61
N SER A 593 17.65 -17.72 11.10
CA SER A 593 18.50 -17.88 9.91
C SER A 593 17.85 -17.45 8.59
N ARG A 594 16.56 -17.07 8.57
CA ARG A 594 15.86 -16.53 7.38
C ARG A 594 15.78 -15.00 7.38
N PHE A 595 16.20 -14.36 8.47
CA PHE A 595 16.43 -12.93 8.49
C PHE A 595 17.83 -12.65 7.96
N ASP A 596 17.93 -11.67 7.07
CA ASP A 596 19.22 -11.28 6.49
C ASP A 596 19.98 -10.36 7.47
N LEU A 597 19.25 -9.45 8.14
CA LEU A 597 19.79 -8.54 9.15
C LEU A 597 18.97 -8.64 10.45
N ILE A 598 19.68 -8.74 11.57
CA ILE A 598 19.12 -8.70 12.91
C ILE A 598 19.80 -7.54 13.63
N PHE A 599 19.05 -6.48 13.93
CA PHE A 599 19.54 -5.35 14.70
C PHE A 599 19.17 -5.51 16.17
N LEU A 600 20.14 -5.29 17.06
CA LEU A 600 19.92 -5.30 18.51
C LEU A 600 19.99 -3.88 19.04
N LEU A 601 18.82 -3.36 19.37
CA LEU A 601 18.61 -2.06 19.98
C LEU A 601 18.59 -2.24 21.49
N VAL A 602 19.78 -2.32 22.06
CA VAL A 602 19.94 -2.21 23.52
C VAL A 602 19.94 -0.74 23.86
N ASP A 603 19.26 -0.36 24.94
CA ASP A 603 19.28 1.00 25.46
C ASP A 603 20.49 1.16 26.42
N PRO A 604 21.62 1.78 25.99
CA PRO A 604 22.69 2.07 26.91
C PRO A 604 22.29 3.27 27.78
N HIS A 605 22.29 3.08 29.09
CA HIS A 605 22.05 4.16 30.04
C HIS A 605 23.30 5.07 30.10
N ASP A 606 23.43 5.99 29.15
CA ASP A 606 24.54 6.94 29.04
C ASP A 606 24.02 8.39 29.10
N GLU A 607 24.51 9.16 30.08
CA GLU A 607 24.02 10.51 30.37
C GLU A 607 24.25 11.48 29.19
N ASP A 608 25.32 11.28 28.41
CA ASP A 608 25.65 12.14 27.27
C ASP A 608 24.70 11.93 26.09
N ASN A 609 24.35 10.68 25.77
CA ASN A 609 23.41 10.36 24.69
C ASN A 609 21.98 10.76 25.07
N ASP A 610 21.58 10.51 26.32
CA ASP A 610 20.29 10.95 26.85
C ASP A 610 20.11 12.47 26.75
N ARG A 611 21.18 13.23 27.05
CA ARG A 611 21.16 14.69 26.93
C ARG A 611 20.99 15.14 25.48
N ARG A 612 21.66 14.47 24.54
CA ARG A 612 21.53 14.78 23.09
C ARG A 612 20.13 14.42 22.58
N LEU A 613 19.63 13.26 22.93
CA LEU A 613 18.28 12.80 22.59
C LEU A 613 17.23 13.78 23.13
N ALA A 614 17.34 14.18 24.41
CA ALA A 614 16.43 15.13 25.01
C ALA A 614 16.44 16.49 24.29
N ASN A 615 17.63 17.01 23.97
CA ASN A 615 17.75 18.26 23.20
C ASN A 615 17.11 18.13 21.82
N HIS A 616 17.32 16.99 21.12
CA HIS A 616 16.72 16.73 19.82
C HIS A 616 15.20 16.67 19.89
N LEU A 617 14.65 15.91 20.84
CA LEU A 617 13.20 15.80 21.03
C LEU A 617 12.56 17.16 21.36
N VAL A 618 13.18 17.94 22.26
CA VAL A 618 12.69 19.29 22.58
C VAL A 618 12.78 20.20 21.36
N SER A 619 13.86 20.12 20.57
CA SER A 619 14.01 20.92 19.35
C SER A 619 12.90 20.61 18.33
N LEU A 620 12.51 19.35 18.18
CA LEU A 620 11.38 18.97 17.33
C LEU A 620 10.09 19.64 17.83
N TYR A 621 9.78 19.60 19.12
CA TYR A 621 8.57 20.26 19.62
C TYR A 621 8.62 21.79 19.54
N TYR A 622 9.82 22.39 19.57
CA TYR A 622 10.01 23.84 19.52
C TYR A 622 9.99 24.41 18.10
N GLN A 623 10.51 23.67 17.10
CA GLN A 623 10.52 24.11 15.70
C GLN A 623 9.09 24.26 15.16
N THR A 624 8.81 25.44 14.59
CA THR A 624 7.56 25.74 13.87
C THR A 624 7.50 25.02 12.53
N ASN A 625 6.27 24.71 12.04
CA ASN A 625 6.03 23.98 10.78
C ASN A 625 6.72 24.58 9.53
N ALA A 626 7.13 25.85 9.55
CA ALA A 626 7.82 26.50 8.43
C ALA A 626 9.28 26.03 8.24
N GLU A 627 10.00 25.73 9.32
CA GLU A 627 11.39 25.24 9.24
C GLU A 627 11.43 23.74 8.89
N ARG A 628 10.43 22.97 9.36
CA ARG A 628 10.21 21.58 8.92
C ARG A 628 10.00 21.48 7.40
N ALA A 629 9.30 22.44 6.81
CA ALA A 629 8.99 22.42 5.38
C ALA A 629 10.23 22.57 4.47
N GLU A 630 11.27 23.26 4.93
CA GLU A 630 12.54 23.38 4.18
C GLU A 630 13.35 22.07 4.22
N GLU A 631 13.25 21.29 5.30
CA GLU A 631 13.84 19.94 5.40
C GLU A 631 12.97 18.87 4.69
N ASP A 632 11.64 19.02 4.70
CA ASP A 632 10.69 18.08 4.09
C ASP A 632 10.72 18.09 2.55
N LEU A 633 11.33 19.11 1.93
CA LEU A 633 11.41 19.29 0.47
C LEU A 633 12.23 18.17 -0.23
N ASP A 634 12.91 17.31 0.52
CA ASP A 634 13.66 16.15 0.03
C ASP A 634 12.86 14.83 0.03
N MET A 635 11.70 14.75 0.72
CA MET A 635 10.92 13.50 0.79
C MET A 635 10.31 13.11 -0.55
N ALA A 636 9.80 14.09 -1.30
CA ALA A 636 9.30 13.84 -2.65
C ALA A 636 10.44 13.36 -3.57
N LEU A 637 11.63 13.93 -3.43
CA LEU A 637 12.79 13.54 -4.22
C LEU A 637 13.29 12.15 -3.85
N LEU A 638 13.35 11.82 -2.55
CA LEU A 638 13.67 10.49 -2.05
C LEU A 638 12.71 9.44 -2.62
N ARG A 639 11.41 9.77 -2.70
CA ARG A 639 10.42 8.87 -3.29
C ARG A 639 10.70 8.60 -4.77
N ASP A 640 10.89 9.66 -5.54
CA ASP A 640 11.20 9.56 -6.96
C ASP A 640 12.51 8.79 -7.19
N TYR A 641 13.51 9.02 -6.32
CA TYR A 641 14.80 8.35 -6.35
C TYR A 641 14.66 6.83 -6.17
N ILE A 642 13.90 6.39 -5.15
CA ILE A 642 13.66 4.96 -4.89
C ILE A 642 12.90 4.31 -6.06
N ALA A 643 11.88 4.99 -6.60
CA ALA A 643 11.10 4.49 -7.73
C ALA A 643 11.99 4.34 -9.00
N TYR A 644 12.78 5.37 -9.31
CA TYR A 644 13.71 5.38 -10.44
C TYR A 644 14.77 4.30 -10.32
N ALA A 645 15.40 4.16 -9.15
CA ALA A 645 16.43 3.14 -8.90
C ALA A 645 15.89 1.71 -9.07
N LYS A 646 14.66 1.45 -8.60
CA LYS A 646 14.03 0.12 -8.73
C LYS A 646 13.68 -0.24 -10.18
N ALA A 647 13.24 0.73 -10.97
CA ALA A 647 12.80 0.50 -12.34
C ALA A 647 13.99 0.32 -13.30
N THR A 648 15.01 1.17 -13.15
CA THR A 648 16.07 1.32 -14.16
C THR A 648 17.30 0.46 -13.86
N VAL A 649 17.63 0.24 -12.59
CA VAL A 649 18.95 -0.29 -12.20
C VAL A 649 18.86 -1.75 -11.74
N GLN A 650 19.56 -2.63 -12.47
CA GLN A 650 19.71 -4.04 -12.14
C GLN A 650 21.19 -4.42 -12.07
N PRO A 651 21.84 -4.29 -10.90
CA PRO A 651 23.26 -4.55 -10.76
C PRO A 651 23.64 -6.00 -11.04
N ARG A 652 24.76 -6.17 -11.75
CA ARG A 652 25.41 -7.47 -11.96
C ARG A 652 26.68 -7.60 -11.13
N LEU A 653 26.96 -8.80 -10.64
CA LEU A 653 28.15 -9.09 -9.85
C LEU A 653 29.39 -9.12 -10.75
N THR A 654 30.44 -8.41 -10.34
CA THR A 654 31.76 -8.50 -10.98
C THR A 654 32.54 -9.71 -10.45
N GLU A 655 33.54 -10.18 -11.20
CA GLU A 655 34.39 -11.30 -10.77
C GLU A 655 35.18 -10.96 -9.49
N GLU A 656 35.68 -9.73 -9.38
CA GLU A 656 36.41 -9.25 -8.20
C GLU A 656 35.53 -9.23 -6.95
N ALA A 657 34.30 -8.70 -7.06
CA ALA A 657 33.33 -8.71 -5.96
C ALA A 657 32.97 -10.14 -5.54
N THR A 658 32.89 -11.07 -6.49
CA THR A 658 32.58 -12.48 -6.22
C THR A 658 33.67 -13.15 -5.38
N GLN A 659 34.95 -12.93 -5.71
CA GLN A 659 36.07 -13.44 -4.92
C GLN A 659 36.07 -12.86 -3.50
N LEU A 660 35.85 -11.56 -3.37
CA LEU A 660 35.79 -10.89 -2.07
C LEU A 660 34.64 -11.41 -1.21
N LEU A 661 33.45 -11.64 -1.80
CA LEU A 661 32.32 -12.26 -1.10
C LEU A 661 32.65 -13.65 -0.56
N ILE A 662 33.33 -14.48 -1.35
CA ILE A 662 33.76 -15.82 -0.94
C ILE A 662 34.75 -15.71 0.24
N ASP A 663 35.72 -14.81 0.17
CA ASP A 663 36.72 -14.61 1.22
C ASP A 663 36.08 -14.14 2.52
N LYS A 664 35.17 -13.17 2.47
CA LYS A 664 34.42 -12.69 3.64
C LYS A 664 33.53 -13.80 4.23
N TYR A 665 32.89 -14.61 3.40
CA TYR A 665 32.12 -15.76 3.86
C TYR A 665 32.99 -16.83 4.53
N MET A 666 34.15 -17.16 3.95
CA MET A 666 35.10 -18.10 4.57
C MET A 666 35.59 -17.57 5.92
N PHE A 667 35.87 -16.27 6.01
CA PHE A 667 36.26 -15.62 7.26
C PHE A 667 35.17 -15.75 8.33
N MET A 668 33.91 -15.45 7.99
CA MET A 668 32.77 -15.62 8.92
C MET A 668 32.60 -17.05 9.38
N ARG A 669 32.78 -18.03 8.49
CA ARG A 669 32.66 -19.45 8.82
C ARG A 669 33.78 -19.92 9.77
N LYS A 670 35.01 -19.44 9.59
CA LYS A 670 36.13 -19.70 10.51
C LYS A 670 35.88 -19.06 11.87
N ALA A 671 35.37 -17.82 11.90
CA ALA A 671 35.05 -17.13 13.14
C ALA A 671 33.94 -17.82 13.94
N GLY A 672 32.87 -18.28 13.28
CA GLY A 672 31.77 -19.00 13.93
C GLY A 672 32.17 -20.37 14.51
N ALA A 673 33.17 -21.03 13.94
CA ALA A 673 33.69 -22.30 14.48
C ALA A 673 34.41 -22.14 15.83
N ALA A 674 34.95 -20.95 16.13
CA ALA A 674 35.71 -20.69 17.35
C ALA A 674 34.84 -20.29 18.54
N VAL A 675 33.69 -19.64 18.30
CA VAL A 675 32.93 -18.96 19.37
C VAL A 675 31.70 -19.75 19.84
N GLY A 676 31.31 -20.84 19.18
CA GLY A 676 30.11 -21.62 19.58
C GLY A 676 28.79 -20.85 19.44
N GLN A 677 28.85 -19.55 19.12
CA GLN A 677 27.73 -18.76 18.65
C GLN A 677 27.45 -19.06 17.17
N ILE A 678 26.16 -19.19 16.86
CA ILE A 678 25.51 -19.25 15.53
C ILE A 678 26.47 -19.65 14.39
N SER A 679 26.51 -20.95 14.09
CA SER A 679 27.26 -21.46 12.94
C SER A 679 26.82 -20.77 11.65
N ALA A 680 27.78 -20.19 10.92
CA ALA A 680 27.52 -19.47 9.68
C ALA A 680 26.88 -20.39 8.62
N TYR A 681 25.62 -20.13 8.27
CA TYR A 681 24.89 -20.88 7.25
C TYR A 681 25.17 -20.34 5.84
N PRO A 682 25.08 -21.17 4.79
CA PRO A 682 25.17 -20.71 3.40
C PRO A 682 24.20 -19.56 3.06
N ARG A 683 23.05 -19.47 3.75
CA ARG A 683 22.09 -18.37 3.62
C ARG A 683 22.70 -16.98 3.86
N GLN A 684 23.71 -16.88 4.73
CA GLN A 684 24.37 -15.59 5.01
C GLN A 684 25.12 -15.06 3.77
N LEU A 685 25.64 -15.96 2.92
CA LEU A 685 26.24 -15.55 1.65
C LEU A 685 25.19 -14.97 0.70
N GLU A 686 24.00 -15.58 0.64
CA GLU A 686 22.88 -15.01 -0.13
C GLU A 686 22.46 -13.63 0.40
N SER A 687 22.40 -13.47 1.72
CA SER A 687 22.12 -12.18 2.37
C SER A 687 23.15 -11.12 1.98
N LEU A 688 24.45 -11.47 2.02
CA LEU A 688 25.53 -10.56 1.61
C LEU A 688 25.43 -10.16 0.14
N ILE A 689 25.07 -11.09 -0.75
CA ILE A 689 24.84 -10.80 -2.17
C ILE A 689 23.68 -9.81 -2.33
N ARG A 690 22.54 -10.06 -1.68
CA ARG A 690 21.36 -9.16 -1.73
C ARG A 690 21.68 -7.76 -1.21
N LEU A 691 22.43 -7.67 -0.11
CA LEU A 691 22.85 -6.39 0.47
C LEU A 691 23.81 -5.64 -0.46
N SER A 692 24.78 -6.34 -1.06
CA SER A 692 25.73 -5.74 -2.00
C SER A 692 25.03 -5.21 -3.25
N GLU A 693 24.06 -5.96 -3.78
CA GLU A 693 23.20 -5.50 -4.88
C GLU A 693 22.35 -4.29 -4.47
N ALA A 694 21.81 -4.26 -3.25
CA ALA A 694 21.04 -3.12 -2.76
C ALA A 694 21.92 -1.85 -2.63
N TYR A 695 23.16 -1.97 -2.15
CA TYR A 695 24.11 -0.86 -2.11
C TYR A 695 24.46 -0.33 -3.50
N ALA A 696 24.73 -1.22 -4.46
CA ALA A 696 24.98 -0.83 -5.85
C ALA A 696 23.77 -0.07 -6.45
N LYS A 697 22.54 -0.51 -6.15
CA LYS A 697 21.31 0.21 -6.55
C LYS A 697 21.18 1.59 -5.91
N ILE A 698 21.57 1.75 -4.64
CA ILE A 698 21.54 3.06 -3.97
C ILE A 698 22.42 4.06 -4.71
N HIS A 699 23.57 3.64 -5.23
CA HIS A 699 24.46 4.48 -6.06
C HIS A 699 24.07 4.53 -7.55
N LEU A 700 22.95 3.93 -7.95
CA LEU A 700 22.50 3.79 -9.35
C LEU A 700 23.55 3.11 -10.27
N ARG A 701 24.34 2.17 -9.72
CA ARG A 701 25.37 1.44 -10.48
C ARG A 701 24.81 0.15 -11.10
N GLU A 702 25.19 -0.12 -12.35
CA GLU A 702 24.83 -1.36 -13.07
C GLU A 702 25.74 -2.55 -12.72
N GLU A 703 26.86 -2.31 -12.04
CA GLU A 703 27.81 -3.33 -11.61
C GLU A 703 28.13 -3.19 -10.12
N VAL A 704 28.28 -4.32 -9.43
CA VAL A 704 28.65 -4.36 -8.01
C VAL A 704 30.17 -4.25 -7.88
N LEU A 705 30.63 -3.24 -7.14
CA LEU A 705 32.05 -3.02 -6.86
C LEU A 705 32.48 -3.69 -5.55
N THR A 706 33.81 -3.83 -5.37
CA THR A 706 34.41 -4.36 -4.14
C THR A 706 34.10 -3.49 -2.92
N SER A 707 34.01 -2.16 -3.08
CA SER A 707 33.61 -1.21 -2.04
C SER A 707 32.22 -1.50 -1.47
N ASP A 708 31.29 -1.90 -2.33
CA ASP A 708 29.88 -2.11 -1.97
C ASP A 708 29.76 -3.39 -1.12
N VAL A 709 30.57 -4.41 -1.44
CA VAL A 709 30.67 -5.64 -0.65
C VAL A 709 31.30 -5.37 0.72
N GLU A 710 32.32 -4.51 0.78
CA GLU A 710 32.93 -4.12 2.05
C GLU A 710 31.96 -3.35 2.96
N ALA A 711 31.20 -2.42 2.40
CA ALA A 711 30.15 -1.69 3.12
C ALA A 711 29.02 -2.62 3.59
N ALA A 712 28.56 -3.53 2.73
CA ALA A 712 27.57 -4.54 3.09
C ALA A 712 28.06 -5.46 4.22
N HIS A 713 29.32 -5.89 4.14
CA HIS A 713 29.93 -6.71 5.18
C HIS A 713 30.13 -5.94 6.48
N ALA A 714 30.48 -4.64 6.42
CA ALA A 714 30.59 -3.78 7.59
C ALA A 714 29.24 -3.65 8.30
N LEU A 715 28.17 -3.33 7.57
CA LEU A 715 26.80 -3.26 8.09
C LEU A 715 26.38 -4.59 8.75
N TYR A 716 26.65 -5.71 8.07
CA TYR A 716 26.35 -7.04 8.59
C TYR A 716 27.14 -7.35 9.86
N LYS A 717 28.43 -6.99 9.89
CA LYS A 717 29.30 -7.18 11.05
C LYS A 717 28.87 -6.29 12.21
N ASP A 718 28.45 -5.06 11.97
CA ASP A 718 28.03 -4.14 13.03
C ASP A 718 26.70 -4.56 13.66
N ALA A 719 25.77 -5.07 12.85
CA ALA A 719 24.57 -5.74 13.35
C ALA A 719 24.89 -6.95 14.27
N LEU A 720 25.92 -7.73 13.91
CA LEU A 720 26.44 -8.83 14.75
C LEU A 720 27.31 -8.38 15.93
N LYS A 721 28.05 -7.28 15.84
CA LYS A 721 28.92 -6.80 16.93
C LYS A 721 28.10 -6.27 18.09
N GLN A 722 27.00 -5.56 17.81
CA GLN A 722 26.04 -5.16 18.85
C GLN A 722 25.52 -6.36 19.65
N SER A 723 25.55 -7.55 19.04
CA SER A 723 25.19 -8.83 19.69
C SER A 723 26.26 -9.41 20.61
N ALA A 724 27.51 -8.95 20.49
CA ALA A 724 28.69 -9.48 21.17
C ALA A 724 29.32 -8.52 22.21
N THR A 725 28.68 -7.38 22.49
CA THR A 725 29.18 -6.37 23.43
C THR A 725 28.30 -6.25 24.67
N ASP A 726 28.92 -6.33 25.85
CA ASP A 726 28.25 -6.12 27.12
C ASP A 726 27.94 -4.62 27.34
N PRO A 727 26.66 -4.23 27.55
CA PRO A 727 26.24 -2.84 27.73
C PRO A 727 26.66 -2.21 29.07
N THR A 728 26.97 -3.00 30.11
CA THR A 728 27.38 -2.45 31.43
C THR A 728 28.88 -2.20 31.56
N THR A 729 29.70 -2.79 30.70
CA THR A 729 31.17 -2.71 30.83
C THR A 729 31.81 -1.87 29.74
N GLY A 730 31.09 -1.54 28.65
CA GLY A 730 31.69 -0.92 27.45
C GLY A 730 32.83 -1.75 26.86
N ARG A 731 33.05 -2.96 27.38
CA ARG A 731 33.97 -3.93 26.86
C ARG A 731 33.13 -4.80 25.95
N VAL A 732 33.35 -4.62 24.65
CA VAL A 732 33.44 -5.80 23.79
C VAL A 732 34.24 -6.80 24.61
N ASP A 733 33.78 -8.04 24.75
CA ASP A 733 34.67 -9.10 25.18
C ASP A 733 35.66 -9.34 24.02
N VAL A 734 36.56 -8.38 23.84
CA VAL A 734 37.85 -8.49 23.18
C VAL A 734 38.65 -9.56 23.93
N ASN A 735 38.27 -9.98 25.14
CA ASN A 735 38.82 -11.21 25.70
C ASN A 735 38.30 -12.49 25.04
N ILE A 736 37.22 -12.47 24.25
CA ILE A 736 36.72 -13.65 23.50
C ILE A 736 36.89 -13.47 21.98
N LEU A 737 36.68 -12.28 21.41
CA LEU A 737 37.06 -11.97 20.02
C LEU A 737 38.57 -11.68 19.84
N ALA A 738 39.26 -11.27 20.90
CA ALA A 738 40.73 -11.30 20.98
C ALA A 738 41.28 -12.35 21.97
N ALA A 739 40.48 -13.36 22.35
CA ALA A 739 41.03 -14.71 22.54
C ALA A 739 41.32 -15.40 21.19
N GLY A 740 40.86 -14.80 20.08
CA GLY A 740 41.37 -15.06 18.73
C GLY A 740 42.66 -14.30 18.39
N MET A 741 43.02 -13.26 19.15
CA MET A 741 44.41 -12.78 19.24
C MET A 741 45.15 -13.68 20.23
N SER A 742 45.18 -14.95 19.83
CA SER A 742 46.08 -16.04 20.16
C SER A 742 47.12 -15.75 21.23
N ALA A 743 47.36 -16.74 22.10
CA ALA A 743 48.58 -16.83 22.89
C ALA A 743 49.85 -16.46 22.08
N THR A 744 49.83 -16.60 20.74
CA THR A 744 50.84 -16.15 19.80
C THR A 744 50.97 -14.61 19.67
N THR A 745 49.89 -13.80 19.64
CA THR A 745 50.01 -12.32 19.67
C THR A 745 50.42 -11.80 21.04
N ARG A 746 49.95 -12.39 22.15
CA ARG A 746 50.49 -12.07 23.49
C ARG A 746 51.97 -12.46 23.60
N LYS A 747 52.34 -13.65 23.09
CA LYS A 747 53.76 -14.05 22.97
C LYS A 747 54.54 -13.14 22.04
N ASN A 748 53.95 -12.64 20.94
CA ASN A 748 54.59 -11.74 20.00
C ASN A 748 54.80 -10.37 20.63
N VAL A 749 53.81 -9.82 21.35
CA VAL A 749 53.95 -8.57 22.12
C VAL A 749 54.97 -8.76 23.24
N GLU A 750 54.97 -9.90 23.94
CA GLU A 750 55.94 -10.18 25.01
C GLU A 750 57.37 -10.40 24.46
N THR A 751 57.52 -11.02 23.28
CA THR A 751 58.82 -11.17 22.59
C THR A 751 59.29 -9.85 22.00
N LEU A 752 58.40 -9.02 21.44
CA LEU A 752 58.71 -7.65 21.02
C LEU A 752 59.10 -6.78 22.20
N ALA A 753 58.38 -6.87 23.33
CA ALA A 753 58.71 -6.14 24.56
C ALA A 753 60.09 -6.54 25.09
N LYS A 754 60.42 -7.85 25.10
CA LYS A 754 61.76 -8.34 25.45
C LYS A 754 62.83 -7.88 24.46
N ALA A 755 62.54 -7.88 23.17
CA ALA A 755 63.46 -7.40 22.13
C ALA A 755 63.71 -5.89 22.25
N ILE A 756 62.66 -5.09 22.50
CA ILE A 756 62.75 -3.65 22.75
C ILE A 756 63.57 -3.38 24.02
N ALA A 757 63.33 -4.11 25.10
CA ALA A 757 64.10 -3.98 26.34
C ALA A 757 65.59 -4.29 26.12
N ALA A 758 65.91 -5.40 25.45
CA ALA A 758 67.30 -5.75 25.12
C ALA A 758 67.97 -4.72 24.20
N HIS A 759 67.21 -4.12 23.28
CA HIS A 759 67.72 -3.08 22.38
C HIS A 759 67.99 -1.76 23.11
N LEU A 760 67.10 -1.38 24.04
CA LEU A 760 67.26 -0.21 24.89
C LEU A 760 68.45 -0.39 25.85
N GLU A 761 68.66 -1.60 26.38
CA GLU A 761 69.82 -1.94 27.20
C GLU A 761 71.15 -1.88 26.43
N ALA A 762 71.18 -2.41 25.20
CA ALA A 762 72.40 -2.48 24.39
C ALA A 762 72.81 -1.11 23.82
N THR A 763 71.84 -0.23 23.55
CA THR A 763 72.09 1.04 22.84
C THR A 763 72.41 2.18 23.80
N SER A 764 71.92 2.18 25.05
CA SER A 764 72.07 3.38 25.90
C SER A 764 71.74 3.17 27.39
N LYS A 765 72.76 3.24 28.24
CA LYS A 765 72.60 3.53 29.67
C LYS A 765 72.24 5.02 29.86
N GLY A 766 70.96 5.36 29.73
CA GLY A 766 70.40 6.61 30.25
C GLY A 766 70.14 7.76 29.27
N GLU A 767 70.22 7.57 27.95
CA GLU A 767 69.84 8.59 26.94
C GLU A 767 68.36 8.49 26.50
N ASN A 768 67.79 9.63 26.07
CA ASN A 768 66.41 9.72 25.60
C ASN A 768 66.34 9.42 24.10
N MET A 769 65.64 8.35 23.71
CA MET A 769 65.44 7.98 22.31
C MET A 769 64.05 8.38 21.79
N SER A 770 63.93 8.71 20.51
CA SER A 770 62.61 8.98 19.91
C SER A 770 61.90 7.69 19.49
N ALA A 771 60.58 7.62 19.72
CA ALA A 771 59.78 6.43 19.37
C ALA A 771 59.83 6.10 17.87
N LYS A 772 59.92 7.13 17.00
CA LYS A 772 60.03 6.97 15.54
C LYS A 772 61.35 6.35 15.10
N MET A 773 62.48 6.79 15.68
CA MET A 773 63.78 6.18 15.37
C MET A 773 63.87 4.74 15.85
N LEU A 774 63.30 4.44 17.03
CA LEU A 774 63.29 3.09 17.58
C LEU A 774 62.44 2.14 16.72
N LEU A 775 61.29 2.60 16.20
CA LEU A 775 60.48 1.85 15.25
C LEU A 775 61.19 1.63 13.90
N GLN A 776 61.92 2.63 13.41
CA GLN A 776 62.67 2.51 12.16
C GLN A 776 63.83 1.52 12.27
N GLN A 777 64.58 1.56 13.38
CA GLN A 777 65.68 0.62 13.66
C GLN A 777 65.18 -0.83 13.87
N LEU A 778 63.99 -1.00 14.46
CA LEU A 778 63.38 -2.33 14.60
C LEU A 778 62.89 -2.88 13.25
N ARG A 779 62.34 -2.04 12.36
CA ARG A 779 61.95 -2.45 11.01
C ARG A 779 63.11 -2.90 10.13
N GLU A 780 64.31 -2.33 10.35
CA GLU A 780 65.53 -2.72 9.65
C GLU A 780 66.04 -4.11 10.08
N LYS A 781 65.75 -4.55 11.31
CA LYS A 781 66.16 -5.86 11.84
C LYS A 781 65.08 -6.94 11.69
N GLU A 782 63.80 -6.60 11.85
CA GLU A 782 62.67 -7.51 11.70
C GLU A 782 61.62 -6.89 10.76
N HIS A 783 61.41 -7.50 9.60
CA HIS A 783 60.59 -6.94 8.52
C HIS A 783 59.06 -6.94 8.75
N THR A 784 58.55 -7.28 9.95
CA THR A 784 57.11 -7.49 10.17
C THR A 784 56.57 -6.91 11.48
N VAL A 785 56.93 -5.67 11.83
CA VAL A 785 56.33 -4.97 12.99
C VAL A 785 55.29 -3.94 12.51
N SER A 786 54.03 -4.14 12.90
CA SER A 786 52.95 -3.15 12.73
C SER A 786 53.04 -2.08 13.83
N ARG A 787 52.59 -0.86 13.52
CA ARG A 787 52.63 0.26 14.48
C ARG A 787 51.80 0.00 15.73
N GLU A 788 50.67 -0.68 15.58
CA GLU A 788 49.75 -1.03 16.67
C GLU A 788 50.38 -2.01 17.67
N LEU A 789 51.04 -3.07 17.19
CA LEU A 789 51.74 -4.03 18.06
C LEU A 789 52.92 -3.40 18.82
N PHE A 790 53.56 -2.40 18.22
CA PHE A 790 54.65 -1.66 18.84
C PHE A 790 54.16 -0.74 19.97
N ASP A 791 53.05 -0.02 19.77
CA ASP A 791 52.44 0.82 20.80
C ASP A 791 51.89 -0.03 21.96
N ASP A 792 51.36 -1.23 21.68
CA ASP A 792 50.94 -2.21 22.70
C ASP A 792 52.13 -2.75 23.50
N ALA A 793 53.25 -3.07 22.84
CA ALA A 793 54.47 -3.52 23.53
C ALA A 793 55.07 -2.41 24.42
N LEU A 794 55.05 -1.15 23.97
CA LEU A 794 55.49 -0.01 24.77
C LEU A 794 54.59 0.23 25.98
N THR A 795 53.27 0.12 25.84
CA THR A 795 52.36 0.25 26.99
C THR A 795 52.52 -0.89 27.99
N GLU A 796 52.88 -2.10 27.55
CA GLU A 796 53.25 -3.19 28.46
C GLU A 796 54.55 -2.91 29.23
N LEU A 797 55.58 -2.37 28.57
CA LEU A 797 56.83 -1.97 29.22
C LEU A 797 56.64 -0.80 30.19
N LEU A 798 55.71 0.11 29.89
CA LEU A 798 55.33 1.22 30.77
C LEU A 798 54.60 0.70 32.02
N LYS A 799 53.71 -0.29 31.86
CA LYS A 799 53.06 -1.00 32.99
C LYS A 799 54.06 -1.75 33.87
N LYS A 800 55.15 -2.27 33.29
CA LYS A 800 56.25 -2.92 34.02
C LYS A 800 57.25 -1.92 34.63
N GLU A 801 57.01 -0.62 34.51
CA GLU A 801 57.87 0.49 34.98
C GLU A 801 59.31 0.47 34.41
N GLN A 802 59.54 -0.27 33.32
CA GLN A 802 60.86 -0.38 32.68
C GLN A 802 61.17 0.82 31.77
N ILE A 803 60.14 1.56 31.35
CA ILE A 803 60.30 2.77 30.53
C ILE A 803 59.45 3.92 31.04
N VAL A 804 59.96 5.14 30.91
CA VAL A 804 59.22 6.39 31.11
C VAL A 804 59.07 7.08 29.77
N ARG A 805 57.81 7.37 29.41
CA ARG A 805 57.47 8.11 28.20
C ARG A 805 57.29 9.58 28.53
N THR A 806 58.09 10.45 27.91
CA THR A 806 57.91 11.91 27.97
C THR A 806 57.57 12.40 26.56
N GLY A 807 56.29 12.38 26.21
CA GLY A 807 55.81 12.69 24.86
C GLY A 807 56.28 11.68 23.82
N ASP A 808 57.07 12.13 22.84
CA ASP A 808 57.63 11.31 21.75
C ASP A 808 59.00 10.69 22.09
N ARG A 809 59.49 10.92 23.32
CA ARG A 809 60.77 10.41 23.84
C ARG A 809 60.55 9.31 24.87
N ILE A 810 61.37 8.26 24.78
CA ILE A 810 61.35 7.09 25.64
C ILE A 810 62.68 7.03 26.39
N ARG A 811 62.61 6.86 27.72
CA ARG A 811 63.76 6.67 28.59
C ARG A 811 63.65 5.31 29.29
N TYR A 812 64.71 4.50 29.23
CA TYR A 812 64.78 3.23 29.96
C TYR A 812 65.14 3.48 31.43
N LEU A 813 64.37 2.90 32.34
CA LEU A 813 64.68 2.87 33.77
C LEU A 813 65.29 1.51 34.10
N VAL A 814 66.50 1.52 34.67
CA VAL A 814 67.11 0.31 35.19
C VAL A 814 66.28 -0.17 36.37
N SER A 815 65.70 -1.36 36.29
CA SER A 815 65.16 -2.04 37.47
C SER A 815 66.32 -2.27 38.43
N ALA A 816 66.33 -1.58 39.57
CA ALA A 816 67.15 -2.00 40.69
C ALA A 816 66.67 -3.42 41.05
N SER A 817 67.58 -4.39 40.93
CA SER A 817 67.39 -5.79 41.28
C SER A 817 66.76 -5.97 42.65
#